data_AF-A0A924KCU0-F1
#
_entry.id   AF-A0A924KCU0-F1
#
_cell.length_a   1.000
_cell.length_b   1.000
_cell.length_c   1.000
_cell.angle_alpha   90.00
_cell.angle_beta   90.00
_cell.angle_gamma   90.00
#
_symmetry.space_group_name_H-M   'P 1'
#
loop_
_entity.id
_entity.type
_entity.pdbx_description
1 polymer ?
#
loop_
_entity_poly.entity_id
_entity_poly.type
_entity_poly.pdbx_seq_one_letter_code
_entity_poly.pdbx_strand_id
1 'polypeptide(L)'
;MRKIILSLVLTTFSTLTFAQYNTQQMLSVVQSFSKTSAVTGREQEAALFLKSLFADGTFKEDRLGNLVLTLGSGAPKRLFTVPLDEPGYVISNITDEGYLRITPIGYGQIGTMYAQFLQGNEIKINTDNGPVYGVDIVPSSHFEGLRAQPESTKPVHQWQDAFVDVGVNSPEGVKHKGIHLLDPLTAHKKPTIIAQKYLSAPAAKSKSAVIALATVAKTLMENKFKGTVVISFTTLELINGKGLDDVVNQYGPFDEVVRFNRFLDGNLKDKEEILVSQKLPFTNISQTITKATIPFRAYDKPAQVWKNAKVYEVGLASNYTHSPVEMVSASGIETLIKTWLNDVEVKDWKLAALPNPSIQEPINNYTTFKQEDALVANLVSKYGVSGSEKPVREFILSQLPSWAKPSVDAKGNIILTFGKGKQHIAFVAHMDEVGFVVDSIRNDGKIILKQLGGFFNSVWEGHAAIIHNGNIEIPAIFEPRTDYLTSKKRSDRKNSPIVFAGYNSKEEALAAGIKVGESTVTMPKEMIRLSENRATARGFDDRVGCASLLMALQNIDPEKLPFTVTFVWSVEEETGLTGSTFAAESLKYLQMVYPIDTYVSSDDPIDPRIYAYCPLGSGAVIRVLESVNIVRKKDLYYLQNLASKNSIKTQYGMTAGGTDGQGFLKYDIPSTPLSWPGRYSHSPIEVMDFRDMDNLVKLIKTLMMDSHKVY
;
A
#
# COMPACT_ATOMS: atom_id res chain seq x y z
N MET A 1 -22.32 30.15 -58.38
CA MET A 1 -21.12 30.78 -59.00
C MET A 1 -20.21 31.31 -57.90
N ARG A 2 -18.87 31.23 -58.08
CA ARG A 2 -17.75 31.93 -57.39
C ARG A 2 -17.85 32.14 -55.85
N LYS A 3 -17.04 31.49 -55.00
CA LYS A 3 -15.57 31.59 -54.77
C LYS A 3 -15.07 32.94 -54.18
N ILE A 4 -14.88 32.95 -52.85
CA ILE A 4 -13.75 33.49 -52.05
C ILE A 4 -13.64 32.54 -50.83
N ILE A 5 -12.54 31.93 -50.34
CA ILE A 5 -11.07 31.95 -50.54
C ILE A 5 -10.26 32.80 -49.52
N LEU A 6 -9.76 32.09 -48.49
CA LEU A 6 -8.56 32.25 -47.65
C LEU A 6 -7.82 33.62 -47.56
N SER A 7 -7.51 34.02 -46.32
CA SER A 7 -6.11 34.04 -45.85
C SER A 7 -6.00 33.93 -44.31
N LEU A 8 -4.81 33.60 -43.80
CA LEU A 8 -4.53 33.07 -42.46
C LEU A 8 -3.35 33.82 -41.79
N VAL A 9 -3.50 34.29 -40.55
CA VAL A 9 -2.42 34.58 -39.55
C VAL A 9 -3.10 34.56 -38.16
N LEU A 10 -2.92 33.65 -37.19
CA LEU A 10 -1.77 32.87 -36.68
C LEU A 10 -0.85 33.63 -35.70
N THR A 11 -1.41 33.92 -34.50
CA THR A 11 -0.74 34.27 -33.22
C THR A 11 -1.83 34.20 -32.13
N THR A 12 -1.74 33.54 -30.97
CA THR A 12 -0.61 32.94 -30.23
C THR A 12 -1.07 31.65 -29.51
N PHE A 13 -0.35 30.54 -29.67
CA PHE A 13 -0.50 29.32 -28.87
C PHE A 13 0.87 28.62 -28.80
N SER A 14 1.72 28.98 -27.83
CA SER A 14 3.00 28.29 -27.54
C SER A 14 3.78 28.91 -26.37
N THR A 15 3.22 28.87 -25.15
CA THR A 15 3.98 29.17 -23.91
C THR A 15 3.75 28.21 -22.74
N LEU A 16 2.78 27.29 -22.83
CA LEU A 16 2.33 26.48 -21.69
C LEU A 16 2.85 25.03 -21.62
N THR A 17 3.52 24.51 -22.67
CA THR A 17 3.92 23.09 -22.72
C THR A 17 5.30 22.77 -22.15
N PHE A 18 6.22 23.73 -22.06
CA PHE A 18 7.62 23.46 -21.65
C PHE A 18 7.86 23.53 -20.14
N ALA A 19 7.17 24.40 -19.40
CA ALA A 19 7.33 24.49 -17.94
C ALA A 19 6.73 23.25 -17.24
N GLN A 20 5.50 22.87 -17.63
CA GLN A 20 4.77 21.75 -17.05
C GLN A 20 5.49 20.39 -17.20
N TYR A 21 6.23 20.21 -18.32
CA TYR A 21 7.04 19.00 -18.55
C TYR A 21 8.12 18.81 -17.48
N ASN A 22 8.79 19.89 -17.07
CA ASN A 22 9.89 19.83 -16.11
C ASN A 22 9.38 19.49 -14.69
N THR A 23 8.28 20.11 -14.25
CA THR A 23 7.67 19.82 -12.95
C THR A 23 7.18 18.37 -12.86
N GLN A 24 6.57 17.82 -13.93
CA GLN A 24 6.18 16.40 -13.95
C GLN A 24 7.38 15.45 -13.97
N GLN A 25 8.43 15.76 -14.74
CA GLN A 25 9.66 14.98 -14.73
C GLN A 25 10.29 14.95 -13.34
N MET A 26 10.44 16.12 -12.70
CA MET A 26 10.93 16.24 -11.32
C MET A 26 10.11 15.36 -10.37
N LEU A 27 8.78 15.54 -10.33
CA LEU A 27 7.90 14.75 -9.47
C LEU A 27 8.03 13.24 -9.71
N SER A 28 8.17 12.81 -10.97
CA SER A 28 8.37 11.39 -11.29
C SER A 28 9.69 10.82 -10.75
N VAL A 29 10.77 11.60 -10.77
CA VAL A 29 12.07 11.20 -10.20
C VAL A 29 12.00 11.15 -8.66
N VAL A 30 11.32 12.11 -8.01
CA VAL A 30 11.12 12.05 -6.55
C VAL A 30 10.18 10.91 -6.16
N GLN A 31 9.13 10.62 -6.93
CA GLN A 31 8.24 9.50 -6.70
C GLN A 31 9.01 8.17 -6.76
N SER A 32 9.84 7.97 -7.79
CA SER A 32 10.74 6.82 -7.89
C SER A 32 11.68 6.76 -6.68
N PHE A 33 12.42 7.84 -6.40
CA PHE A 33 13.35 7.87 -5.26
C PHE A 33 12.67 7.60 -3.92
N SER A 34 11.42 8.02 -3.74
CA SER A 34 10.63 7.76 -2.54
C SER A 34 10.30 6.28 -2.31
N LYS A 35 10.42 5.40 -3.31
CA LYS A 35 10.34 3.93 -3.13
C LYS A 35 11.59 3.32 -2.47
N THR A 36 12.73 4.02 -2.50
CA THR A 36 13.99 3.51 -1.92
C THR A 36 13.89 3.40 -0.41
N SER A 37 14.45 2.34 0.15
CA SER A 37 14.81 2.28 1.56
C SER A 37 16.10 3.08 1.80
N ALA A 38 16.14 3.79 2.92
CA ALA A 38 17.30 4.54 3.38
C ALA A 38 17.38 4.53 4.91
N VAL A 39 16.93 3.44 5.55
CA VAL A 39 16.96 3.31 7.00
C VAL A 39 18.37 3.63 7.50
N THR A 40 18.48 4.55 8.46
CA THR A 40 19.76 5.11 8.91
C THR A 40 20.80 4.02 9.29
N GLY A 41 22.00 4.12 8.70
CA GLY A 41 23.05 3.10 8.72
C GLY A 41 22.97 2.03 7.62
N ARG A 42 21.91 2.04 6.80
CA ARG A 42 21.63 1.12 5.68
C ARG A 42 21.15 1.88 4.44
N GLU A 43 21.79 3.00 4.12
CA GLU A 43 21.40 3.93 3.06
C GLU A 43 21.76 3.47 1.62
N GLN A 44 22.24 2.24 1.43
CA GLN A 44 22.86 1.79 0.17
C GLN A 44 21.91 1.81 -1.03
N GLU A 45 20.63 1.44 -0.86
CA GLU A 45 19.64 1.47 -1.95
C GLU A 45 19.42 2.91 -2.48
N ALA A 46 19.27 3.87 -1.57
CA ALA A 46 19.14 5.29 -1.91
C ALA A 46 20.43 5.86 -2.51
N ALA A 47 21.61 5.44 -2.04
CA ALA A 47 22.90 5.86 -2.59
C ALA A 47 23.10 5.35 -4.02
N LEU A 48 22.73 4.10 -4.30
CA LEU A 48 22.78 3.51 -5.64
C LEU A 48 21.81 4.20 -6.62
N PHE A 49 20.56 4.46 -6.19
CA PHE A 49 19.62 5.25 -6.99
C PHE A 49 20.23 6.61 -7.35
N LEU A 50 20.78 7.33 -6.37
CA LEU A 50 21.33 8.66 -6.57
C LEU A 50 22.55 8.66 -7.51
N LYS A 51 23.46 7.68 -7.38
CA LYS A 51 24.59 7.49 -8.32
C LYS A 51 24.10 7.31 -9.75
N SER A 52 23.04 6.51 -9.96
CA SER A 52 22.48 6.23 -11.30
C SER A 52 21.89 7.46 -12.03
N LEU A 53 21.74 8.60 -11.35
CA LEU A 53 21.30 9.86 -11.97
C LEU A 53 22.43 10.60 -12.70
N PHE A 54 23.68 10.16 -12.52
CA PHE A 54 24.91 10.80 -13.01
C PHE A 54 25.80 9.79 -13.74
N ALA A 55 26.88 10.26 -14.37
CA ALA A 55 27.90 9.38 -14.94
C ALA A 55 28.73 8.71 -13.83
N ASP A 56 29.19 7.48 -14.08
CA ASP A 56 30.04 6.74 -13.15
C ASP A 56 31.28 7.55 -12.72
N GLY A 57 31.58 7.52 -11.42
CA GLY A 57 32.68 8.29 -10.84
C GLY A 57 32.39 9.77 -10.58
N THR A 58 31.19 10.28 -10.87
CA THR A 58 30.83 11.70 -10.56
C THR A 58 30.94 12.01 -9.07
N PHE A 59 30.44 11.12 -8.19
CA PHE A 59 30.56 11.28 -6.74
C PHE A 59 31.76 10.52 -6.19
N LYS A 60 32.49 11.14 -5.27
CA LYS A 60 33.37 10.43 -4.35
C LYS A 60 32.53 9.92 -3.17
N GLU A 61 32.49 8.62 -3.00
CA GLU A 61 31.96 7.97 -1.80
C GLU A 61 33.06 7.86 -0.75
N ASP A 62 32.74 8.18 0.51
CA ASP A 62 33.66 8.00 1.64
C ASP A 62 33.36 6.73 2.46
N ARG A 63 34.11 6.55 3.55
CA ARG A 63 34.03 5.33 4.39
C ARG A 63 32.75 5.24 5.22
N LEU A 64 31.97 6.32 5.31
CA LEU A 64 30.65 6.32 5.96
C LEU A 64 29.52 6.23 4.92
N GLY A 65 29.84 6.16 3.62
CA GLY A 65 28.87 6.12 2.55
C GLY A 65 28.30 7.49 2.16
N ASN A 66 28.87 8.61 2.64
CA ASN A 66 28.45 9.91 2.13
C ASN A 66 28.85 10.04 0.66
N LEU A 67 27.98 10.62 -0.16
CA LEU A 67 28.28 10.91 -1.56
C LEU A 67 28.62 12.39 -1.70
N VAL A 68 29.86 12.69 -2.11
CA VAL A 68 30.40 14.05 -2.17
C VAL A 68 30.85 14.40 -3.59
N LEU A 69 30.45 15.58 -4.06
CA LEU A 69 30.86 16.18 -5.32
C LEU A 69 31.45 17.56 -5.04
N THR A 70 32.61 17.88 -5.62
CA THR A 70 33.23 19.21 -5.53
C THR A 70 33.25 19.84 -6.92
N LEU A 71 32.67 21.03 -7.05
CA LEU A 71 32.57 21.79 -8.29
C LEU A 71 33.23 23.18 -8.13
N GLY A 72 33.75 23.72 -9.22
CA GLY A 72 34.37 25.05 -9.23
C GLY A 72 35.72 25.09 -8.50
N SER A 73 36.21 26.30 -8.21
CA SER A 73 37.45 26.53 -7.46
C SER A 73 37.52 27.97 -6.91
N GLY A 74 38.31 28.17 -5.87
CA GLY A 74 38.49 29.48 -5.22
C GLY A 74 37.39 29.82 -4.21
N ALA A 75 37.34 31.09 -3.81
CA ALA A 75 36.45 31.59 -2.76
C ALA A 75 35.19 32.30 -3.30
N PRO A 76 34.05 32.25 -2.58
CA PRO A 76 33.84 31.50 -1.32
C PRO A 76 33.75 29.99 -1.57
N LYS A 77 34.07 29.20 -0.54
CA LYS A 77 33.92 27.75 -0.51
C LYS A 77 32.69 27.37 0.29
N ARG A 78 31.69 26.79 -0.38
CA ARG A 78 30.36 26.51 0.17
C ARG A 78 30.09 25.02 0.33
N LEU A 79 29.28 24.65 1.32
CA LEU A 79 28.74 23.31 1.50
C LEU A 79 27.22 23.30 1.36
N PHE A 80 26.70 22.55 0.40
CA PHE A 80 25.28 22.20 0.32
C PHE A 80 25.11 20.75 0.75
N THR A 81 24.25 20.50 1.74
CA THR A 81 24.09 19.16 2.31
C THR A 81 22.64 18.79 2.58
N VAL A 82 22.29 17.56 2.24
CA VAL A 82 21.01 16.91 2.55
C VAL A 82 21.30 15.53 3.16
N PRO A 83 20.60 15.11 4.22
CA PRO A 83 20.70 13.75 4.71
C PRO A 83 20.00 12.77 3.76
N LEU A 84 20.65 11.65 3.48
CA LEU A 84 20.14 10.57 2.63
C LEU A 84 19.20 9.64 3.42
N ASP A 85 19.40 9.54 4.73
CA ASP A 85 18.76 8.57 5.61
C ASP A 85 17.33 8.92 6.02
N GLU A 86 16.60 7.91 6.51
CA GLU A 86 15.23 8.03 7.01
C GLU A 86 15.02 7.19 8.28
N PRO A 87 14.00 7.50 9.10
CA PRO A 87 13.64 6.66 10.24
C PRO A 87 13.01 5.36 9.76
N GLY A 88 13.29 4.26 10.45
CA GLY A 88 12.71 2.95 10.14
C GLY A 88 12.85 1.98 11.29
N TYR A 89 12.95 0.69 10.98
CA TYR A 89 13.08 -0.38 11.96
C TYR A 89 14.19 -1.35 11.56
N VAL A 90 14.64 -2.16 12.51
CA VAL A 90 15.47 -3.35 12.28
C VAL A 90 14.82 -4.58 12.90
N ILE A 91 15.11 -5.76 12.35
CA ILE A 91 14.71 -7.04 12.95
C ILE A 91 15.49 -7.26 14.25
N SER A 92 14.77 -7.36 15.37
CA SER A 92 15.35 -7.52 16.72
C SER A 92 15.23 -8.92 17.29
N ASN A 93 14.25 -9.72 16.82
CA ASN A 93 14.13 -11.14 17.14
C ASN A 93 13.38 -11.89 16.02
N ILE A 94 13.57 -13.20 15.94
CA ILE A 94 12.78 -14.14 15.12
C ILE A 94 12.15 -15.15 16.08
N THR A 95 10.84 -15.40 16.00
CA THR A 95 10.16 -16.37 16.88
C THR A 95 10.32 -17.80 16.36
N ASP A 96 10.07 -18.79 17.23
CA ASP A 96 10.09 -20.22 16.88
C ASP A 96 9.11 -20.61 15.76
N GLU A 97 8.08 -19.77 15.53
CA GLU A 97 7.11 -19.92 14.45
C GLU A 97 7.44 -19.05 13.21
N GLY A 98 8.62 -18.41 13.17
CA GLY A 98 9.11 -17.65 12.02
C GLY A 98 8.56 -16.23 11.87
N TYR A 99 7.85 -15.68 12.86
CA TYR A 99 7.45 -14.27 12.86
C TYR A 99 8.63 -13.38 13.25
N LEU A 100 8.76 -12.22 12.61
CA LEU A 100 9.79 -11.24 12.95
C LEU A 100 9.29 -10.28 14.01
N ARG A 101 10.17 -9.90 14.92
CA ARG A 101 9.98 -8.80 15.88
C ARG A 101 10.89 -7.66 15.47
N ILE A 102 10.39 -6.43 15.63
CA ILE A 102 11.06 -5.23 15.12
C ILE A 102 11.43 -4.29 16.26
N THR A 103 12.39 -3.40 16.02
CA THR A 103 12.71 -2.31 16.93
C THR A 103 13.06 -1.07 16.12
N PRO A 104 12.52 0.12 16.47
CA PRO A 104 12.77 1.33 15.69
C PRO A 104 14.24 1.74 15.75
N ILE A 105 14.76 2.25 14.64
CA ILE A 105 16.12 2.76 14.52
C ILE A 105 16.12 4.19 13.98
N GLY A 106 17.02 5.01 14.52
CA GLY A 106 17.09 6.44 14.29
C GLY A 106 16.20 7.26 15.24
N TYR A 107 16.64 8.47 15.60
CA TYR A 107 15.76 9.45 16.24
C TYR A 107 14.85 10.13 15.19
N GLY A 108 13.90 10.97 15.63
CA GLY A 108 13.08 11.76 14.71
C GLY A 108 11.78 11.07 14.26
N GLN A 109 11.51 9.89 14.79
CA GLN A 109 10.14 9.36 14.87
C GLN A 109 9.37 10.25 15.86
N ILE A 110 8.39 11.00 15.35
CA ILE A 110 7.54 11.88 16.14
C ILE A 110 6.10 11.43 15.94
N GLY A 111 5.32 11.43 17.02
CA GLY A 111 3.91 11.12 16.98
C GLY A 111 3.59 9.75 17.58
N THR A 112 2.54 9.68 18.40
CA THR A 112 2.14 8.43 19.07
C THR A 112 1.71 7.34 18.10
N MET A 113 1.13 7.72 16.94
CA MET A 113 0.66 6.78 15.91
C MET A 113 1.74 6.27 14.94
N TYR A 114 3.02 6.66 15.10
CA TYR A 114 4.08 6.30 14.15
C TYR A 114 4.19 4.78 13.88
N ALA A 115 4.11 3.95 14.93
CA ALA A 115 4.09 2.49 14.80
C ALA A 115 2.72 1.97 14.37
N GLN A 116 1.61 2.59 14.78
CA GLN A 116 0.27 2.17 14.36
C GLN A 116 0.03 2.31 12.85
N PHE A 117 0.68 3.28 12.19
CA PHE A 117 0.64 3.35 10.73
C PHE A 117 1.30 2.16 10.02
N LEU A 118 2.09 1.34 10.73
CA LEU A 118 2.64 0.10 10.17
C LEU A 118 1.62 -1.04 10.22
N GLN A 119 0.78 -1.06 11.26
CA GLN A 119 -0.15 -2.16 11.54
C GLN A 119 -1.12 -2.38 10.37
N GLY A 120 -1.22 -3.64 9.92
CA GLY A 120 -2.12 -4.02 8.83
C GLY A 120 -1.65 -3.55 7.45
N ASN A 121 -0.36 -3.28 7.29
CA ASN A 121 0.22 -2.81 6.03
C ASN A 121 1.46 -3.63 5.61
N GLU A 122 1.76 -3.57 4.32
CA GLU A 122 2.86 -4.27 3.66
C GLU A 122 4.23 -3.76 4.14
N ILE A 123 5.22 -4.66 4.22
CA ILE A 123 6.59 -4.39 4.71
C ILE A 123 7.61 -4.73 3.63
N LYS A 124 8.62 -3.86 3.48
CA LYS A 124 9.82 -4.10 2.70
C LYS A 124 11.01 -4.27 3.65
N ILE A 125 11.66 -5.42 3.60
CA ILE A 125 12.87 -5.79 4.35
C ILE A 125 14.03 -5.77 3.36
N ASN A 126 15.09 -5.00 3.61
CA ASN A 126 16.26 -4.99 2.73
C ASN A 126 17.29 -5.99 3.25
N THR A 127 17.43 -7.14 2.59
CA THR A 127 18.47 -8.14 2.89
C THR A 127 19.70 -7.91 2.01
N ASP A 128 20.83 -8.54 2.35
CA ASP A 128 22.05 -8.52 1.52
C ASP A 128 21.83 -9.08 0.09
N ASN A 129 20.80 -9.92 -0.12
CA ASN A 129 20.44 -10.49 -1.43
C ASN A 129 19.33 -9.70 -2.16
N GLY A 130 18.98 -8.51 -1.66
CA GLY A 130 17.90 -7.67 -2.18
C GLY A 130 16.66 -7.66 -1.29
N PRO A 131 15.63 -6.87 -1.66
CA PRO A 131 14.45 -6.71 -0.82
C PRO A 131 13.53 -7.94 -0.82
N VAL A 132 13.00 -8.25 0.37
CA VAL A 132 12.02 -9.29 0.64
C VAL A 132 10.79 -8.65 1.28
N TYR A 133 9.60 -9.15 0.96
CA TYR A 133 8.35 -8.63 1.49
C TYR A 133 7.79 -9.43 2.67
N GLY A 134 7.06 -8.73 3.53
CA GLY A 134 6.27 -9.24 4.64
C GLY A 134 5.05 -8.35 4.88
N VAL A 135 4.33 -8.60 5.97
CA VAL A 135 3.18 -7.79 6.42
C VAL A 135 3.24 -7.61 7.93
N ASP A 136 2.96 -6.41 8.45
CA ASP A 136 2.83 -6.21 9.90
C ASP A 136 1.40 -6.53 10.33
N ILE A 137 1.28 -7.42 11.32
CA ILE A 137 0.05 -8.14 11.61
C ILE A 137 -1.02 -7.22 12.22
N VAL A 138 -2.25 -7.35 11.71
CA VAL A 138 -3.46 -6.80 12.34
C VAL A 138 -4.38 -7.94 12.79
N PRO A 139 -4.92 -7.91 14.02
CA PRO A 139 -5.95 -8.84 14.46
C PRO A 139 -7.23 -8.69 13.61
N SER A 140 -7.97 -9.78 13.37
CA SER A 140 -9.16 -9.71 12.51
C SER A 140 -10.30 -8.86 13.13
N SER A 141 -11.02 -8.10 12.32
CA SER A 141 -12.22 -7.37 12.76
C SER A 141 -13.37 -8.30 13.17
N HIS A 142 -13.46 -9.48 12.55
CA HIS A 142 -14.48 -10.50 12.83
C HIS A 142 -14.48 -10.98 14.30
N PHE A 143 -13.33 -10.97 14.96
CA PHE A 143 -13.22 -11.36 16.38
C PHE A 143 -13.39 -10.18 17.35
N GLU A 144 -13.62 -8.94 16.88
CA GLU A 144 -13.69 -7.73 17.72
C GLU A 144 -14.75 -7.83 18.83
N GLY A 145 -15.91 -8.45 18.54
CA GLY A 145 -16.98 -8.70 19.50
C GLY A 145 -16.73 -9.89 20.44
N LEU A 146 -15.71 -10.71 20.17
CA LEU A 146 -15.36 -11.91 20.93
C LEU A 146 -14.18 -11.68 21.90
N ARG A 147 -13.36 -10.65 21.65
CA ARG A 147 -12.22 -10.30 22.52
C ARG A 147 -12.71 -9.71 23.84
N ALA A 148 -12.17 -10.20 24.96
CA ALA A 148 -12.42 -9.64 26.29
C ALA A 148 -12.04 -8.14 26.41
N GLN A 149 -11.07 -7.69 25.61
CA GLN A 149 -10.79 -6.28 25.36
C GLN A 149 -10.74 -6.06 23.84
N PRO A 150 -11.78 -5.44 23.23
CA PRO A 150 -11.82 -5.14 21.81
C PRO A 150 -10.67 -4.22 21.38
N GLU A 151 -10.08 -4.45 20.21
CA GLU A 151 -8.89 -3.72 19.70
C GLU A 151 -9.14 -2.21 19.60
N SER A 152 -10.36 -1.81 19.21
CA SER A 152 -10.77 -0.41 19.17
C SER A 152 -10.67 0.34 20.50
N THR A 153 -10.71 -0.38 21.63
CA THR A 153 -10.62 0.18 22.98
C THR A 153 -9.19 0.25 23.51
N LYS A 154 -8.25 -0.44 22.85
CA LYS A 154 -6.83 -0.48 23.25
C LYS A 154 -6.13 0.88 22.98
N PRO A 155 -5.00 1.13 23.66
CA PRO A 155 -4.11 2.23 23.29
C PRO A 155 -3.60 2.07 21.85
N VAL A 156 -3.03 3.16 21.33
CA VAL A 156 -2.38 3.21 20.01
C VAL A 156 -1.32 2.11 19.92
N HIS A 157 -1.35 1.34 18.83
CA HIS A 157 -0.40 0.24 18.59
C HIS A 157 1.04 0.77 18.63
N GLN A 158 1.90 0.09 19.41
CA GLN A 158 3.32 0.44 19.55
C GLN A 158 4.21 -0.61 18.88
N TRP A 159 5.48 -0.29 18.62
CA TRP A 159 6.41 -1.22 17.97
C TRP A 159 6.65 -2.52 18.77
N GLN A 160 6.39 -2.51 20.08
CA GLN A 160 6.42 -3.71 20.93
C GLN A 160 5.23 -4.65 20.67
N ASP A 161 4.14 -4.16 20.06
CA ASP A 161 2.99 -4.97 19.66
C ASP A 161 3.22 -5.62 18.27
N ALA A 162 4.09 -5.03 17.43
CA ALA A 162 4.30 -5.39 16.04
C ALA A 162 4.91 -6.80 15.83
N PHE A 163 4.38 -7.52 14.86
CA PHE A 163 4.87 -8.83 14.41
C PHE A 163 4.81 -8.84 12.89
N VAL A 164 5.90 -9.19 12.21
CA VAL A 164 5.91 -9.27 10.74
C VAL A 164 5.81 -10.74 10.31
N ASP A 165 4.78 -11.07 9.52
CA ASP A 165 4.68 -12.34 8.81
C ASP A 165 5.40 -12.23 7.45
N VAL A 166 6.27 -13.19 7.15
CA VAL A 166 7.02 -13.28 5.88
C VAL A 166 6.69 -14.56 5.09
N GLY A 167 5.55 -15.19 5.38
CA GLY A 167 4.98 -16.32 4.64
C GLY A 167 5.60 -17.69 4.97
N VAL A 168 6.21 -17.84 6.15
CA VAL A 168 6.89 -19.05 6.65
C VAL A 168 6.47 -19.36 8.08
N ASN A 169 6.79 -20.56 8.58
CA ASN A 169 6.38 -21.05 9.91
C ASN A 169 7.57 -21.47 10.81
N SER A 170 8.81 -21.06 10.51
CA SER A 170 9.98 -21.34 11.37
C SER A 170 11.17 -20.39 11.12
N PRO A 171 12.13 -20.27 12.06
CA PRO A 171 13.40 -19.55 11.87
C PRO A 171 14.21 -20.00 10.66
N GLU A 172 14.22 -21.30 10.35
CA GLU A 172 14.92 -21.85 9.17
C GLU A 172 14.25 -21.35 7.88
N GLY A 173 12.92 -21.25 7.87
CA GLY A 173 12.17 -20.65 6.76
C GLY A 173 12.52 -19.16 6.55
N VAL A 174 12.68 -18.40 7.64
CA VAL A 174 13.14 -17.00 7.59
C VAL A 174 14.56 -16.91 7.02
N LYS A 175 15.47 -17.75 7.51
CA LYS A 175 16.86 -17.83 7.04
C LYS A 175 16.96 -18.23 5.56
N HIS A 176 16.13 -19.15 5.09
CA HIS A 176 16.08 -19.54 3.67
C HIS A 176 15.60 -18.41 2.75
N LYS A 177 14.86 -17.42 3.28
CA LYS A 177 14.53 -16.17 2.56
C LYS A 177 15.66 -15.14 2.57
N GLY A 178 16.82 -15.45 3.15
CA GLY A 178 17.96 -14.54 3.27
C GLY A 178 17.81 -13.46 4.33
N ILE A 179 16.79 -13.56 5.19
CA ILE A 179 16.48 -12.58 6.24
C ILE A 179 17.30 -12.91 7.51
N HIS A 180 17.93 -11.88 8.08
CA HIS A 180 18.78 -11.96 9.26
C HIS A 180 18.38 -10.96 10.35
N LEU A 181 18.87 -11.17 11.58
CA LEU A 181 18.79 -10.15 12.63
C LEU A 181 19.54 -8.88 12.18
N LEU A 182 19.01 -7.71 12.54
CA LEU A 182 19.53 -6.39 12.16
C LEU A 182 19.43 -6.04 10.66
N ASP A 183 18.69 -6.81 9.87
CA ASP A 183 18.22 -6.34 8.56
C ASP A 183 17.23 -5.17 8.78
N PRO A 184 17.36 -4.06 8.03
CA PRO A 184 16.46 -2.93 8.10
C PRO A 184 15.15 -3.20 7.37
N LEU A 185 14.09 -2.54 7.83
CA LEU A 185 12.77 -2.57 7.18
C LEU A 185 12.01 -1.26 7.28
N THR A 186 11.14 -1.04 6.30
CA THR A 186 10.15 0.05 6.26
C THR A 186 8.78 -0.50 5.85
N ALA A 187 7.73 0.30 5.99
CA ALA A 187 6.51 0.09 5.23
C ALA A 187 6.84 -0.04 3.72
N HIS A 188 6.08 -0.84 2.99
CA HIS A 188 6.14 -0.88 1.53
C HIS A 188 5.52 0.42 0.99
N LYS A 189 6.38 1.31 0.52
CA LYS A 189 6.01 2.71 0.27
C LYS A 189 5.24 2.82 -1.04
N LYS A 190 4.07 3.43 -0.99
CA LYS A 190 3.21 3.73 -2.14
C LYS A 190 3.21 5.25 -2.40
N PRO A 191 4.32 5.83 -2.90
CA PRO A 191 4.44 7.27 -3.09
C PRO A 191 3.49 7.77 -4.19
N THR A 192 2.69 8.79 -3.88
CA THR A 192 1.55 9.20 -4.68
C THR A 192 1.71 10.64 -5.17
N ILE A 193 1.55 10.86 -6.47
CA ILE A 193 1.44 12.20 -7.06
C ILE A 193 -0.04 12.60 -7.07
N ILE A 194 -0.39 13.68 -6.37
CA ILE A 194 -1.77 14.12 -6.18
C ILE A 194 -2.02 15.39 -6.99
N ALA A 195 -3.06 15.38 -7.83
CA ALA A 195 -3.48 16.48 -8.70
C ALA A 195 -2.35 17.12 -9.54
N GLN A 196 -1.28 16.37 -9.86
CA GLN A 196 -0.04 16.87 -10.49
C GLN A 196 0.70 18.00 -9.72
N LYS A 197 0.24 18.37 -8.51
CA LYS A 197 0.72 19.50 -7.69
C LYS A 197 1.56 19.05 -6.49
N TYR A 198 1.26 17.86 -5.94
CA TYR A 198 1.84 17.38 -4.69
C TYR A 198 2.47 16.00 -4.85
N LEU A 199 3.50 15.73 -4.05
CA LEU A 199 4.01 14.40 -3.78
C LEU A 199 3.72 14.04 -2.32
N SER A 200 3.11 12.88 -2.09
CA SER A 200 2.94 12.31 -0.76
C SER A 200 3.71 10.99 -0.65
N ALA A 201 4.55 10.87 0.39
CA ALA A 201 5.36 9.68 0.66
C ALA A 201 5.93 9.69 2.10
N PRO A 202 6.37 8.54 2.65
CA PRO A 202 7.13 8.54 3.89
C PRO A 202 8.42 9.35 3.73
N ALA A 203 8.65 10.29 4.65
CA ALA A 203 9.78 11.23 4.62
C ALA A 203 9.90 12.07 3.32
N ALA A 204 8.78 12.40 2.67
CA ALA A 204 8.73 13.19 1.44
C ALA A 204 9.59 14.45 1.48
N LYS A 205 9.66 15.18 2.61
CA LYS A 205 10.55 16.34 2.76
C LYS A 205 12.01 16.01 2.45
N SER A 206 12.53 14.92 3.04
CA SER A 206 13.92 14.50 2.87
C SER A 206 14.16 13.94 1.47
N LYS A 207 13.24 13.07 0.97
CA LYS A 207 13.33 12.49 -0.37
C LYS A 207 13.31 13.56 -1.47
N SER A 208 12.45 14.58 -1.35
CA SER A 208 12.41 15.74 -2.25
C SER A 208 13.66 16.60 -2.16
N ALA A 209 14.21 16.82 -0.96
CA ALA A 209 15.45 17.59 -0.80
C ALA A 209 16.65 16.92 -1.47
N VAL A 210 16.75 15.58 -1.44
CA VAL A 210 17.82 14.84 -2.14
C VAL A 210 17.75 15.08 -3.64
N ILE A 211 16.56 14.91 -4.26
CA ILE A 211 16.41 15.10 -5.70
C ILE A 211 16.54 16.58 -6.10
N ALA A 212 16.10 17.51 -5.25
CA ALA A 212 16.36 18.94 -5.43
C ALA A 212 17.87 19.23 -5.47
N LEU A 213 18.64 18.75 -4.49
CA LEU A 213 20.08 18.96 -4.46
C LEU A 213 20.82 18.21 -5.58
N ALA A 214 20.32 17.06 -6.04
CA ALA A 214 20.81 16.38 -7.24
C ALA A 214 20.57 17.22 -8.51
N THR A 215 19.40 17.88 -8.61
CA THR A 215 19.08 18.80 -9.71
C THR A 215 20.00 20.02 -9.70
N VAL A 216 20.28 20.58 -8.52
CA VAL A 216 21.28 21.63 -8.33
C VAL A 216 22.66 21.16 -8.79
N ALA A 217 23.11 19.98 -8.34
CA ALA A 217 24.42 19.44 -8.71
C ALA A 217 24.60 19.35 -10.23
N LYS A 218 23.64 18.75 -10.92
CA LYS A 218 23.68 18.62 -12.38
C LYS A 218 23.62 19.99 -13.08
N THR A 219 22.78 20.89 -12.60
CA THR A 219 22.70 22.27 -13.11
C THR A 219 24.04 23.00 -12.95
N LEU A 220 24.74 22.84 -11.83
CA LEU A 220 26.06 23.45 -11.60
C LEU A 220 27.19 22.80 -12.40
N MET A 221 27.08 21.53 -12.79
CA MET A 221 28.03 20.89 -13.72
C MET A 221 27.93 21.48 -15.14
N GLU A 222 26.75 21.98 -15.52
CA GLU A 222 26.46 22.54 -16.84
C GLU A 222 26.64 24.07 -16.92
N ASN A 223 26.89 24.75 -15.79
CA ASN A 223 26.90 26.22 -15.70
C ASN A 223 28.18 26.77 -15.03
N LYS A 224 28.50 28.04 -15.33
CA LYS A 224 29.60 28.76 -14.68
C LYS A 224 29.10 29.50 -13.44
N PHE A 225 29.82 29.36 -12.34
CA PHE A 225 29.59 30.06 -11.08
C PHE A 225 30.93 30.46 -10.43
N LYS A 226 30.86 31.26 -9.36
CA LYS A 226 32.04 31.76 -8.64
C LYS A 226 32.32 30.94 -7.38
N GLY A 227 33.59 30.62 -7.16
CA GLY A 227 34.06 29.93 -5.95
C GLY A 227 33.99 28.41 -6.07
N THR A 228 33.98 27.75 -4.91
CA THR A 228 33.94 26.29 -4.80
C THR A 228 32.63 25.87 -4.16
N VAL A 229 31.95 24.88 -4.72
CA VAL A 229 30.73 24.29 -4.15
C VAL A 229 30.98 22.82 -3.89
N VAL A 230 30.88 22.42 -2.62
CA VAL A 230 30.84 21.02 -2.20
C VAL A 230 29.38 20.64 -1.99
N ILE A 231 28.93 19.61 -2.69
CA ILE A 231 27.61 19.02 -2.56
C ILE A 231 27.78 17.69 -1.85
N SER A 232 26.98 17.44 -0.81
CA SER A 232 27.04 16.19 -0.06
C SER A 232 25.66 15.62 0.26
N PHE A 233 25.56 14.30 0.12
CA PHE A 233 24.43 13.50 0.56
C PHE A 233 24.92 12.65 1.73
N THR A 234 24.44 12.95 2.93
CA THR A 234 25.06 12.50 4.18
C THR A 234 24.33 11.34 4.84
N THR A 235 25.07 10.40 5.43
CA THR A 235 24.54 9.23 6.13
C THR A 235 24.52 9.43 7.64
N LEU A 236 23.85 8.53 8.37
CA LEU A 236 23.87 8.45 9.84
C LEU A 236 23.36 9.69 10.59
N GLU A 237 22.64 10.62 9.96
CA GLU A 237 22.09 11.82 10.62
C GLU A 237 21.25 11.41 11.83
N LEU A 238 20.35 10.44 11.64
CA LEU A 238 19.39 10.00 12.64
C LEU A 238 20.00 9.08 13.71
N ILE A 239 21.27 8.65 13.60
CA ILE A 239 21.97 7.87 14.63
C ILE A 239 22.97 8.71 15.41
N ASN A 240 23.81 9.50 14.75
CA ASN A 240 24.93 10.20 15.39
C ASN A 240 25.48 11.43 14.63
N GLY A 241 24.97 11.75 13.45
CA GLY A 241 25.43 12.90 12.64
C GLY A 241 26.81 12.73 12.00
N LYS A 242 27.44 11.54 12.09
CA LYS A 242 28.85 11.36 11.72
C LYS A 242 29.13 11.51 10.23
N GLY A 243 28.15 11.26 9.36
CA GLY A 243 28.30 11.50 7.93
C GLY A 243 28.67 12.96 7.64
N LEU A 244 27.89 13.91 8.17
CA LEU A 244 28.16 15.34 8.00
C LEU A 244 29.42 15.81 8.75
N ASP A 245 29.76 15.24 9.91
CA ASP A 245 31.05 15.52 10.58
C ASP A 245 32.24 15.16 9.67
N ASP A 246 32.21 13.99 9.03
CA ASP A 246 33.30 13.53 8.16
C ASP A 246 33.45 14.41 6.90
N VAL A 247 32.32 14.79 6.27
CA VAL A 247 32.31 15.75 5.16
C VAL A 247 32.91 17.09 5.58
N VAL A 248 32.53 17.62 6.75
CA VAL A 248 33.05 18.90 7.23
C VAL A 248 34.55 18.83 7.54
N ASN A 249 35.02 17.74 8.13
CA ASN A 249 36.44 17.55 8.44
C ASN A 249 37.31 17.33 7.20
N GLN A 250 36.85 16.56 6.20
CA GLN A 250 37.62 16.26 4.99
C GLN A 250 37.60 17.40 3.96
N TYR A 251 36.45 18.06 3.78
CA TYR A 251 36.25 19.03 2.70
C TYR A 251 36.19 20.49 3.17
N GLY A 252 36.31 20.77 4.47
CA GLY A 252 36.42 22.13 5.02
C GLY A 252 37.77 22.82 4.74
N PRO A 253 38.03 23.95 5.42
CA PRO A 253 37.03 24.82 6.03
C PRO A 253 36.07 25.39 4.97
N PHE A 254 34.88 25.81 5.40
CA PHE A 254 33.85 26.42 4.57
C PHE A 254 33.64 27.87 4.99
N ASP A 255 33.34 28.74 4.03
CA ASP A 255 32.88 30.11 4.30
C ASP A 255 31.38 30.10 4.65
N GLU A 256 30.59 29.29 3.95
CA GLU A 256 29.13 29.24 4.05
C GLU A 256 28.63 27.78 3.94
N VAL A 257 27.64 27.41 4.76
CA VAL A 257 27.02 26.06 4.77
C VAL A 257 25.51 26.22 4.71
N VAL A 258 24.87 25.66 3.68
CA VAL A 258 23.40 25.62 3.55
C VAL A 258 22.95 24.16 3.69
N ARG A 259 22.51 23.80 4.90
CA ARG A 259 22.07 22.44 5.24
C ARG A 259 20.55 22.29 5.20
N PHE A 260 20.06 21.19 4.67
CA PHE A 260 18.66 20.83 4.81
C PHE A 260 18.38 20.32 6.22
N ASN A 261 17.39 20.91 6.89
CA ASN A 261 16.93 20.50 8.21
C ASN A 261 15.48 20.01 8.11
N ARG A 262 15.29 18.68 8.12
CA ARG A 262 13.97 18.04 8.02
C ARG A 262 13.02 18.38 9.17
N PHE A 263 13.55 18.83 10.31
CA PHE A 263 12.80 19.18 11.51
C PHE A 263 12.29 20.63 11.52
N LEU A 264 12.70 21.47 10.57
CA LEU A 264 11.98 22.73 10.32
C LEU A 264 10.57 22.37 9.86
N ASP A 265 9.57 22.92 10.55
CA ASP A 265 8.17 22.55 10.36
C ASP A 265 7.29 23.76 10.02
N GLY A 266 6.24 23.48 9.25
CA GLY A 266 5.35 24.45 8.64
C GLY A 266 4.46 23.79 7.60
N ASN A 267 3.15 24.02 7.72
CA ASN A 267 2.14 23.49 6.79
C ASN A 267 2.29 24.10 5.39
N LEU A 268 1.84 23.36 4.38
CA LEU A 268 1.65 23.91 3.03
C LEU A 268 0.65 25.07 3.07
N LYS A 269 0.96 26.14 2.34
CA LYS A 269 0.13 27.34 2.14
C LYS A 269 0.11 27.66 0.64
N ASP A 270 -0.79 28.54 0.22
CA ASP A 270 -0.88 29.04 -1.17
C ASP A 270 0.28 29.96 -1.59
N LYS A 271 1.42 29.91 -0.89
CA LYS A 271 2.62 30.72 -1.16
C LYS A 271 3.83 29.82 -1.35
N GLU A 272 4.61 30.12 -2.39
CA GLU A 272 5.88 29.45 -2.67
C GLU A 272 6.96 29.92 -1.69
N GLU A 273 7.12 29.21 -0.57
CA GLU A 273 8.07 29.57 0.48
C GLU A 273 8.91 28.36 0.91
N ILE A 274 10.19 28.61 1.22
CA ILE A 274 11.00 27.66 2.00
C ILE A 274 10.95 27.99 3.49
N LEU A 275 11.17 26.98 4.32
CA LEU A 275 11.36 27.15 5.75
C LEU A 275 12.83 27.45 6.03
N VAL A 276 13.13 28.35 6.97
CA VAL A 276 14.50 28.67 7.38
C VAL A 276 14.61 28.84 8.90
N SER A 277 15.76 28.51 9.48
CA SER A 277 16.03 28.80 10.90
C SER A 277 16.37 30.29 11.14
N GLN A 278 16.94 30.94 10.13
CA GLN A 278 17.30 32.36 10.11
C GLN A 278 17.22 32.91 8.68
N LYS A 279 17.02 34.22 8.53
CA LYS A 279 16.88 34.87 7.22
C LYS A 279 18.15 34.67 6.38
N LEU A 280 17.98 34.13 5.17
CA LEU A 280 19.05 34.03 4.17
C LEU A 280 19.29 35.40 3.52
N PRO A 281 20.53 35.72 3.09
CA PRO A 281 20.83 36.98 2.40
C PRO A 281 20.25 37.06 0.97
N PHE A 282 19.72 35.95 0.43
CA PHE A 282 19.21 35.88 -0.95
C PHE A 282 17.82 36.53 -1.05
N THR A 283 17.74 37.70 -1.71
CA THR A 283 16.58 38.61 -1.62
C THR A 283 15.33 38.18 -2.40
N ASN A 284 15.47 37.26 -3.36
CA ASN A 284 14.43 36.99 -4.37
C ASN A 284 13.63 35.69 -4.12
N ILE A 285 13.68 35.15 -2.90
CA ILE A 285 13.00 33.91 -2.51
C ILE A 285 12.17 34.17 -1.26
N SER A 286 10.91 33.74 -1.25
CA SER A 286 10.07 33.83 -0.04
C SER A 286 10.53 32.81 1.01
N GLN A 287 10.61 33.27 2.26
CA GLN A 287 11.17 32.52 3.38
C GLN A 287 10.27 32.69 4.60
N THR A 288 9.79 31.58 5.16
CA THR A 288 9.18 31.56 6.49
C THR A 288 10.22 31.16 7.52
N ILE A 289 10.50 32.03 8.49
CA ILE A 289 11.35 31.71 9.63
C ILE A 289 10.56 30.79 10.58
N THR A 290 11.11 29.62 10.88
CA THR A 290 10.51 28.64 11.81
C THR A 290 11.56 28.07 12.76
N LYS A 291 11.12 27.32 13.76
CA LYS A 291 11.99 26.59 14.69
C LYS A 291 11.90 25.09 14.40
N ALA A 292 12.99 24.37 14.63
CA ALA A 292 13.00 22.93 14.50
C ALA A 292 12.16 22.27 15.61
N THR A 293 11.31 21.29 15.25
CA THR A 293 10.44 20.56 16.19
C THR A 293 11.22 19.69 17.18
N ILE A 294 12.34 19.15 16.73
CA ILE A 294 13.40 18.57 17.57
C ILE A 294 14.69 19.32 17.23
N PRO A 295 15.53 19.69 18.21
CA PRO A 295 16.86 20.19 17.93
C PRO A 295 17.62 19.22 17.02
N PHE A 296 18.05 19.69 15.85
CA PHE A 296 19.02 18.99 15.02
C PHE A 296 20.21 18.64 15.92
N ARG A 297 20.65 17.36 15.95
CA ARG A 297 21.59 16.88 16.99
C ARG A 297 22.75 17.86 17.15
N ALA A 298 22.84 18.45 18.33
CA ALA A 298 23.90 19.39 18.64
C ALA A 298 25.23 18.63 18.60
N TYR A 299 26.18 19.11 17.78
CA TYR A 299 27.53 18.58 17.79
C TYR A 299 28.13 18.83 19.18
N ASP A 300 28.35 17.78 19.97
CA ASP A 300 28.78 17.87 21.38
C ASP A 300 30.05 18.72 21.58
N LYS A 301 30.83 18.90 20.51
CA LYS A 301 31.63 20.08 20.28
C LYS A 301 31.43 20.48 18.82
N PRO A 302 31.16 21.75 18.46
CA PRO A 302 31.33 22.16 17.08
C PRO A 302 32.79 21.87 16.72
N ALA A 303 33.00 20.98 15.74
CA ALA A 303 34.31 20.77 15.15
C ALA A 303 34.92 22.14 14.85
N GLN A 304 36.21 22.33 15.13
CA GLN A 304 36.87 23.64 15.07
C GLN A 304 36.67 24.35 13.71
N VAL A 305 36.43 23.55 12.67
CA VAL A 305 36.01 23.86 11.30
C VAL A 305 34.73 24.72 11.20
N TRP A 306 33.73 24.54 12.07
CA TRP A 306 32.47 25.29 12.02
C TRP A 306 32.61 26.73 12.51
N LYS A 307 33.62 27.06 13.33
CA LYS A 307 33.68 28.36 14.06
C LYS A 307 33.66 29.60 13.18
N ASN A 308 34.10 29.49 11.93
CA ASN A 308 34.22 30.60 11.00
C ASN A 308 33.18 30.55 9.85
N ALA A 309 32.42 29.45 9.74
CA ALA A 309 31.46 29.24 8.66
C ALA A 309 30.10 29.87 9.00
N LYS A 310 29.47 30.55 8.04
CA LYS A 310 28.07 30.97 8.18
C LYS A 310 27.17 29.77 7.90
N VAL A 311 26.50 29.26 8.94
CA VAL A 311 25.59 28.12 8.82
C VAL A 311 24.17 28.61 8.63
N TYR A 312 23.50 28.10 7.61
CA TYR A 312 22.10 28.35 7.27
C TYR A 312 21.36 27.02 7.22
N GLU A 313 20.15 26.99 7.76
CA GLU A 313 19.27 25.82 7.66
C GLU A 313 18.07 26.15 6.78
N VAL A 314 17.78 25.25 5.84
CA VAL A 314 16.64 25.33 4.93
C VAL A 314 15.77 24.08 5.07
N GLY A 315 14.47 24.22 4.86
CA GLY A 315 13.49 23.14 4.97
C GLY A 315 12.34 23.33 3.99
N LEU A 316 11.57 22.25 3.78
CA LEU A 316 10.34 22.29 2.99
C LEU A 316 9.14 22.37 3.92
N ALA A 317 8.15 23.17 3.54
CA ALA A 317 6.81 23.07 4.12
C ALA A 317 6.14 21.77 3.68
N SER A 318 5.33 21.19 4.55
CA SER A 318 4.66 19.92 4.29
C SER A 318 3.41 19.75 5.16
N ASN A 319 2.42 19.02 4.65
CA ASN A 319 1.31 18.53 5.47
C ASN A 319 1.59 17.09 5.94
N TYR A 320 0.91 16.67 7.02
CA TYR A 320 0.97 15.30 7.55
C TYR A 320 2.39 14.83 7.93
N THR A 321 3.18 15.72 8.53
CA THR A 321 4.55 15.45 8.96
C THR A 321 4.66 14.22 9.84
N HIS A 322 5.73 13.44 9.66
CA HIS A 322 5.97 12.19 10.40
C HIS A 322 4.90 11.08 10.20
N SER A 323 4.00 11.20 9.22
CA SER A 323 3.12 10.12 8.76
C SER A 323 3.64 9.47 7.46
N PRO A 324 3.13 8.29 7.04
CA PRO A 324 3.48 7.69 5.74
C PRO A 324 3.00 8.50 4.53
N VAL A 325 2.14 9.50 4.73
CA VAL A 325 1.61 10.40 3.70
C VAL A 325 2.08 11.84 3.88
N GLU A 326 3.25 12.06 4.50
CA GLU A 326 3.92 13.37 4.51
C GLU A 326 3.94 13.93 3.08
N MET A 327 3.44 15.15 2.90
CA MET A 327 3.11 15.70 1.59
C MET A 327 3.76 17.05 1.37
N VAL A 328 4.47 17.19 0.24
CA VAL A 328 5.10 18.44 -0.21
C VAL A 328 4.52 18.91 -1.55
N SER A 329 4.57 20.21 -1.82
CA SER A 329 4.22 20.75 -3.14
C SER A 329 5.39 20.76 -4.10
N ALA A 330 5.13 20.56 -5.39
CA ALA A 330 6.15 20.64 -6.44
C ALA A 330 6.83 22.03 -6.47
N SER A 331 6.05 23.10 -6.30
CA SER A 331 6.57 24.48 -6.20
C SER A 331 7.49 24.68 -5.00
N GLY A 332 7.26 23.99 -3.89
CA GLY A 332 8.19 23.96 -2.75
C GLY A 332 9.55 23.36 -3.12
N ILE A 333 9.56 22.24 -3.85
CA ILE A 333 10.78 21.59 -4.34
C ILE A 333 11.52 22.53 -5.31
N GLU A 334 10.82 23.16 -6.25
CA GLU A 334 11.41 24.15 -7.16
C GLU A 334 11.97 25.36 -6.41
N THR A 335 11.32 25.82 -5.34
CA THR A 335 11.78 26.95 -4.51
C THR A 335 13.04 26.59 -3.71
N LEU A 336 13.15 25.35 -3.23
CA LEU A 336 14.36 24.83 -2.60
C LEU A 336 15.53 24.76 -3.60
N ILE A 337 15.29 24.31 -4.85
CA ILE A 337 16.30 24.33 -5.92
C ILE A 337 16.75 25.77 -6.22
N LYS A 338 15.80 26.71 -6.38
CA LYS A 338 16.07 28.15 -6.57
C LYS A 338 16.90 28.72 -5.42
N THR A 339 16.72 28.23 -4.19
CA THR A 339 17.47 28.67 -3.01
C THR A 339 18.96 28.38 -3.11
N TRP A 340 19.33 27.13 -3.40
CA TRP A 340 20.74 26.77 -3.55
C TRP A 340 21.38 27.42 -4.78
N LEU A 341 20.68 27.55 -5.91
CA LEU A 341 21.23 28.18 -7.13
C LEU A 341 21.44 29.70 -6.99
N ASN A 342 20.59 30.39 -6.23
CA ASN A 342 20.72 31.83 -6.01
C ASN A 342 21.91 32.20 -5.09
N ASP A 343 22.29 31.32 -4.15
CA ASP A 343 23.47 31.53 -3.29
C ASP A 343 24.78 31.57 -4.09
N VAL A 344 24.89 30.74 -5.12
CA VAL A 344 26.06 30.66 -6.00
C VAL A 344 26.02 31.62 -7.20
N GLU A 345 25.10 32.58 -7.18
CA GLU A 345 24.95 33.68 -8.16
C GLU A 345 24.83 33.22 -9.63
N VAL A 346 24.31 32.02 -9.88
CA VAL A 346 24.11 31.53 -11.26
C VAL A 346 23.00 32.35 -11.93
N LYS A 347 23.31 32.96 -13.08
CA LYS A 347 22.36 33.70 -13.90
C LYS A 347 21.84 32.83 -15.04
N ASP A 348 20.58 33.05 -15.41
CA ASP A 348 19.93 32.50 -16.60
C ASP A 348 20.01 30.96 -16.74
N TRP A 349 20.07 30.25 -15.61
CA TRP A 349 20.10 28.79 -15.59
C TRP A 349 18.80 28.17 -16.10
N LYS A 350 18.93 27.05 -16.78
CA LYS A 350 17.85 26.08 -16.98
C LYS A 350 18.11 24.90 -16.05
N LEU A 351 17.07 24.38 -15.40
CA LEU A 351 17.23 23.17 -14.58
C LEU A 351 17.68 22.02 -15.47
N ALA A 352 18.79 21.39 -15.10
CA ALA A 352 19.26 20.19 -15.77
C ALA A 352 18.30 19.02 -15.46
N ALA A 353 17.78 18.39 -16.50
CA ALA A 353 16.87 17.26 -16.36
C ALA A 353 17.59 16.04 -15.76
N LEU A 354 17.05 15.47 -14.69
CA LEU A 354 17.50 14.19 -14.15
C LEU A 354 16.87 13.03 -14.94
N PRO A 355 17.61 11.95 -15.23
CA PRO A 355 16.99 10.73 -15.74
C PRO A 355 16.04 10.17 -14.66
N ASN A 356 15.02 9.42 -15.08
CA ASN A 356 14.22 8.62 -14.15
C ASN A 356 14.61 7.15 -14.31
N PRO A 357 15.56 6.63 -13.51
CA PRO A 357 15.96 5.24 -13.59
C PRO A 357 14.78 4.35 -13.19
N SER A 358 14.52 3.32 -13.99
CA SER A 358 13.59 2.27 -13.57
C SER A 358 14.20 1.57 -12.35
N ILE A 359 13.51 1.65 -11.21
CA ILE A 359 13.85 0.80 -10.07
C ILE A 359 13.51 -0.62 -10.52
N GLN A 360 14.52 -1.48 -10.55
CA GLN A 360 14.28 -2.92 -10.66
C GLN A 360 13.57 -3.32 -9.37
N GLU A 361 12.26 -3.54 -9.48
CA GLU A 361 11.53 -4.28 -8.45
C GLU A 361 12.26 -5.61 -8.23
N PRO A 362 12.39 -6.08 -6.97
CA PRO A 362 13.20 -7.25 -6.66
C PRO A 362 12.85 -8.43 -7.56
N ILE A 363 13.89 -9.19 -7.93
CA ILE A 363 13.70 -10.52 -8.52
C ILE A 363 13.09 -11.41 -7.43
N ASN A 364 11.77 -11.34 -7.31
CA ASN A 364 11.04 -12.23 -6.43
C ASN A 364 11.21 -13.63 -7.04
N ASN A 365 11.91 -14.53 -6.36
CA ASN A 365 12.13 -15.90 -6.84
C ASN A 365 10.82 -16.69 -6.99
N TYR A 366 9.68 -16.10 -6.57
CA TYR A 366 8.31 -16.59 -6.76
C TYR A 366 7.53 -15.78 -7.83
N THR A 367 8.19 -15.00 -8.69
CA THR A 367 7.56 -14.15 -9.76
C THR A 367 6.79 -14.95 -10.81
N THR A 368 7.15 -16.21 -11.05
CA THR A 368 6.41 -17.08 -11.98
C THR A 368 5.20 -17.68 -11.27
N PHE A 369 4.10 -16.94 -11.30
CA PHE A 369 2.78 -17.47 -11.00
C PHE A 369 2.52 -18.75 -11.82
N LYS A 370 2.03 -19.80 -11.17
CA LYS A 370 1.32 -20.86 -11.90
C LYS A 370 0.08 -20.25 -12.58
N GLN A 371 -0.48 -20.91 -13.58
CA GLN A 371 -1.63 -20.38 -14.32
C GLN A 371 -2.83 -20.08 -13.39
N GLU A 372 -2.95 -20.88 -12.35
CA GLU A 372 -3.89 -20.78 -11.24
C GLU A 372 -3.65 -19.51 -10.40
N ASP A 373 -2.42 -19.29 -9.91
CA ASP A 373 -2.06 -18.11 -9.12
C ASP A 373 -2.30 -16.80 -9.90
N ALA A 374 -2.06 -16.82 -11.22
CA ALA A 374 -2.30 -15.67 -12.09
C ALA A 374 -3.79 -15.29 -12.20
N LEU A 375 -4.71 -16.25 -12.06
CA LEU A 375 -6.14 -15.95 -12.02
C LEU A 375 -6.52 -15.17 -10.75
N VAL A 376 -5.97 -15.58 -9.60
CA VAL A 376 -6.16 -14.87 -8.32
C VAL A 376 -5.58 -13.45 -8.40
N ALA A 377 -4.36 -13.30 -8.91
CA ALA A 377 -3.73 -11.99 -9.10
C ALA A 377 -4.59 -11.05 -9.97
N ASN A 378 -5.17 -11.57 -11.05
CA ASN A 378 -6.03 -10.78 -11.94
C ASN A 378 -7.35 -10.39 -11.27
N LEU A 379 -7.99 -11.26 -10.47
CA LEU A 379 -9.20 -10.94 -9.70
C LEU A 379 -8.93 -9.93 -8.57
N VAL A 380 -7.79 -10.07 -7.89
CA VAL A 380 -7.30 -9.10 -6.90
C VAL A 380 -7.06 -7.75 -7.57
N SER A 381 -6.53 -7.69 -8.79
CA SER A 381 -6.30 -6.42 -9.53
C SER A 381 -7.58 -5.63 -9.83
N LYS A 382 -8.78 -6.25 -9.76
CA LYS A 382 -10.04 -5.55 -10.01
C LYS A 382 -10.55 -4.92 -8.73
N TYR A 383 -10.84 -3.62 -8.76
CA TYR A 383 -11.53 -2.93 -7.70
C TYR A 383 -13.03 -3.19 -7.83
N GLY A 384 -13.68 -3.58 -6.74
CA GLY A 384 -15.10 -3.90 -6.71
C GLY A 384 -15.65 -3.85 -5.29
N VAL A 385 -15.61 -2.69 -4.66
CA VAL A 385 -16.29 -2.48 -3.36
C VAL A 385 -17.80 -2.73 -3.52
N SER A 386 -18.50 -3.16 -2.48
CA SER A 386 -19.94 -3.48 -2.50
C SER A 386 -20.78 -2.39 -3.22
N GLY A 387 -21.61 -2.82 -4.19
CA GLY A 387 -22.36 -1.96 -5.11
C GLY A 387 -21.57 -1.47 -6.34
N SER A 388 -20.29 -1.81 -6.47
CA SER A 388 -19.39 -1.42 -7.57
C SER A 388 -18.64 -2.61 -8.20
N GLU A 389 -19.17 -3.83 -8.11
CA GLU A 389 -18.52 -5.10 -8.50
C GLU A 389 -18.37 -5.28 -10.02
N LYS A 390 -18.81 -4.30 -10.83
CA LYS A 390 -18.82 -4.41 -12.29
C LYS A 390 -17.48 -4.85 -12.90
N PRO A 391 -16.29 -4.32 -12.51
CA PRO A 391 -15.01 -4.75 -13.09
C PRO A 391 -14.67 -6.21 -12.76
N VAL A 392 -15.09 -6.70 -11.58
CA VAL A 392 -14.92 -8.09 -11.15
C VAL A 392 -15.86 -9.00 -11.95
N ARG A 393 -17.13 -8.61 -12.09
CA ARG A 393 -18.14 -9.32 -12.89
C ARG A 393 -17.75 -9.45 -14.36
N GLU A 394 -17.31 -8.36 -14.98
CA GLU A 394 -16.85 -8.37 -16.38
C GLU A 394 -15.61 -9.26 -16.56
N PHE A 395 -14.69 -9.26 -15.60
CA PHE A 395 -13.57 -10.20 -15.61
C PHE A 395 -14.03 -11.65 -15.48
N ILE A 396 -14.85 -12.01 -14.49
CA ILE A 396 -15.34 -13.39 -14.30
C ILE A 396 -16.06 -13.89 -15.55
N LEU A 397 -16.96 -13.10 -16.13
CA LEU A 397 -17.66 -13.44 -17.38
C LEU A 397 -16.69 -13.73 -18.54
N SER A 398 -15.58 -12.99 -18.64
CA SER A 398 -14.54 -13.22 -19.66
C SER A 398 -13.75 -14.52 -19.47
N GLN A 399 -13.73 -15.09 -18.26
CA GLN A 399 -13.01 -16.32 -17.93
C GLN A 399 -13.89 -17.59 -18.05
N LEU A 400 -15.19 -17.44 -18.33
CA LEU A 400 -16.10 -18.57 -18.47
C LEU A 400 -15.82 -19.38 -19.75
N PRO A 401 -15.92 -20.73 -19.70
CA PRO A 401 -15.71 -21.57 -20.86
C PRO A 401 -16.81 -21.38 -21.92
N SER A 402 -16.50 -21.64 -23.19
CA SER A 402 -17.39 -21.36 -24.34
C SER A 402 -18.74 -22.10 -24.32
N TRP A 403 -18.89 -23.16 -23.52
CA TRP A 403 -20.16 -23.85 -23.31
C TRP A 403 -21.07 -23.15 -22.29
N ALA A 404 -20.53 -22.28 -21.44
CA ALA A 404 -21.24 -21.63 -20.36
C ALA A 404 -22.28 -20.63 -20.88
N LYS A 405 -23.44 -20.61 -20.23
CA LYS A 405 -24.56 -19.70 -20.54
C LYS A 405 -24.97 -18.97 -19.26
N PRO A 406 -24.14 -18.05 -18.75
CA PRO A 406 -24.48 -17.28 -17.57
C PRO A 406 -25.65 -16.34 -17.86
N SER A 407 -26.43 -16.03 -16.84
CA SER A 407 -27.22 -14.81 -16.76
C SER A 407 -26.62 -13.86 -15.72
N VAL A 408 -26.93 -12.57 -15.85
CA VAL A 408 -26.74 -11.61 -14.77
C VAL A 408 -28.13 -11.19 -14.31
N ASP A 409 -28.42 -11.30 -13.02
CA ASP A 409 -29.73 -10.95 -12.48
C ASP A 409 -29.88 -9.44 -12.24
N ALA A 410 -31.07 -9.01 -11.80
CA ALA A 410 -31.38 -7.59 -11.59
C ALA A 410 -30.61 -6.95 -10.43
N LYS A 411 -30.01 -7.74 -9.53
CA LYS A 411 -29.15 -7.26 -8.45
C LYS A 411 -27.69 -7.17 -8.89
N GLY A 412 -27.30 -7.97 -9.89
CA GLY A 412 -25.97 -7.96 -10.50
C GLY A 412 -25.17 -9.24 -10.23
N ASN A 413 -25.78 -10.26 -9.62
CA ASN A 413 -25.15 -11.57 -9.43
C ASN A 413 -24.96 -12.25 -10.79
N ILE A 414 -23.86 -12.99 -10.99
CA ILE A 414 -23.73 -13.92 -12.12
C ILE A 414 -24.34 -15.25 -11.70
N ILE A 415 -25.29 -15.78 -12.47
CA ILE A 415 -25.89 -17.10 -12.27
C ILE A 415 -25.50 -18.01 -13.44
N LEU A 416 -24.78 -19.10 -13.18
CA LEU A 416 -24.39 -20.09 -14.18
C LEU A 416 -24.90 -21.48 -13.80
N THR A 417 -25.94 -21.96 -14.48
CA THR A 417 -26.52 -23.29 -14.27
C THR A 417 -26.11 -24.25 -15.38
N PHE A 418 -25.65 -25.45 -15.01
CA PHE A 418 -25.14 -26.49 -15.90
C PHE A 418 -25.34 -27.89 -15.31
N GLY A 419 -25.03 -28.95 -16.08
CA GLY A 419 -25.39 -30.32 -15.71
C GLY A 419 -26.84 -30.68 -16.08
N LYS A 420 -27.20 -31.96 -15.91
CA LYS A 420 -28.53 -32.52 -16.25
C LYS A 420 -29.06 -33.48 -15.18
N GLY A 421 -28.44 -33.52 -14.01
CA GLY A 421 -28.85 -34.38 -12.91
C GLY A 421 -30.18 -33.95 -12.29
N LYS A 422 -30.94 -34.92 -11.73
CA LYS A 422 -32.25 -34.66 -11.12
C LYS A 422 -32.18 -33.85 -9.82
N GLN A 423 -31.06 -33.94 -9.11
CA GLN A 423 -30.80 -33.17 -7.89
C GLN A 423 -30.01 -31.91 -8.27
N HIS A 424 -30.32 -30.79 -7.64
CA HIS A 424 -29.77 -29.47 -7.93
C HIS A 424 -29.07 -28.90 -6.71
N ILE A 425 -27.78 -28.60 -6.85
CA ILE A 425 -26.93 -27.97 -5.82
C ILE A 425 -26.37 -26.64 -6.31
N ALA A 426 -26.06 -25.73 -5.38
CA ALA A 426 -25.39 -24.48 -5.73
C ALA A 426 -24.09 -24.27 -4.96
N PHE A 427 -23.18 -23.53 -5.58
CA PHE A 427 -21.99 -22.96 -4.95
C PHE A 427 -22.04 -21.45 -5.12
N VAL A 428 -21.68 -20.70 -4.08
CA VAL A 428 -21.82 -19.23 -4.06
C VAL A 428 -20.53 -18.61 -3.56
N ALA A 429 -19.96 -17.68 -4.30
CA ALA A 429 -18.77 -16.89 -3.96
C ALA A 429 -19.09 -15.41 -4.16
N HIS A 430 -18.52 -14.48 -3.39
CA HIS A 430 -18.85 -13.05 -3.50
C HIS A 430 -17.82 -12.25 -4.31
N MET A 431 -18.33 -11.35 -5.17
CA MET A 431 -17.47 -10.52 -6.03
C MET A 431 -16.99 -9.25 -5.33
N ASP A 432 -17.70 -8.78 -4.31
CA ASP A 432 -17.35 -7.53 -3.64
C ASP A 432 -16.10 -7.66 -2.74
N GLU A 433 -15.72 -6.55 -2.12
CA GLU A 433 -14.63 -6.44 -1.15
C GLU A 433 -14.92 -5.26 -0.21
N VAL A 434 -14.37 -5.27 1.00
CA VAL A 434 -14.45 -4.11 1.89
C VAL A 434 -13.82 -2.83 1.31
N GLY A 435 -14.42 -1.69 1.63
CA GLY A 435 -13.88 -0.38 1.27
C GLY A 435 -14.74 0.79 1.71
N PHE A 436 -14.78 1.84 0.90
CA PHE A 436 -15.51 3.08 1.19
C PHE A 436 -16.32 3.57 0.00
N VAL A 437 -17.35 4.36 0.26
CA VAL A 437 -18.05 5.22 -0.69
C VAL A 437 -17.92 6.68 -0.28
N VAL A 438 -17.90 7.60 -1.25
CA VAL A 438 -17.93 9.05 -0.99
C VAL A 438 -19.30 9.43 -0.43
N ASP A 439 -19.33 9.82 0.85
CA ASP A 439 -20.52 10.25 1.57
C ASP A 439 -20.85 11.72 1.30
N SER A 440 -19.84 12.57 1.31
CA SER A 440 -20.00 14.00 1.09
C SER A 440 -18.67 14.66 0.70
N ILE A 441 -18.74 15.84 0.07
CA ILE A 441 -17.58 16.65 -0.29
C ILE A 441 -17.74 18.00 0.41
N ARG A 442 -16.71 18.39 1.18
CA ARG A 442 -16.64 19.65 1.91
C ARG A 442 -16.32 20.82 0.98
N ASN A 443 -16.64 22.03 1.44
CA ASN A 443 -16.38 23.27 0.70
C ASN A 443 -14.88 23.51 0.42
N ASP A 444 -13.98 22.90 1.19
CA ASP A 444 -12.52 22.92 1.02
C ASP A 444 -11.98 21.74 0.17
N GLY A 445 -12.84 21.08 -0.61
CA GLY A 445 -12.47 20.01 -1.54
C GLY A 445 -12.18 18.65 -0.89
N LYS A 446 -12.13 18.58 0.45
CA LYS A 446 -11.93 17.33 1.21
C LYS A 446 -13.14 16.41 1.10
N ILE A 447 -12.85 15.12 0.98
CA ILE A 447 -13.83 14.07 0.67
C ILE A 447 -14.10 13.28 1.95
N ILE A 448 -15.34 13.24 2.39
CA ILE A 448 -15.78 12.46 3.55
C ILE A 448 -16.26 11.09 3.06
N LEU A 449 -15.85 10.04 3.76
CA LEU A 449 -16.15 8.67 3.41
C LEU A 449 -17.14 8.02 4.36
N LYS A 450 -17.97 7.13 3.80
CA LYS A 450 -18.73 6.13 4.55
C LYS A 450 -18.13 4.76 4.28
N GLN A 451 -17.94 4.00 5.37
CA GLN A 451 -17.43 2.64 5.34
C GLN A 451 -18.47 1.67 4.75
N LEU A 452 -18.01 0.75 3.89
CA LEU A 452 -18.77 -0.38 3.35
C LEU A 452 -18.02 -1.67 3.70
N GLY A 453 -18.65 -2.59 4.44
CA GLY A 453 -17.99 -3.75 5.03
C GLY A 453 -17.43 -3.51 6.44
N GLY A 454 -17.08 -4.60 7.13
CA GLY A 454 -16.70 -4.59 8.55
C GLY A 454 -15.19 -4.65 8.81
N PHE A 455 -14.54 -3.50 9.01
CA PHE A 455 -13.08 -3.44 9.22
C PHE A 455 -12.62 -2.28 10.14
N PHE A 456 -11.35 -2.28 10.51
CA PHE A 456 -10.74 -1.21 11.31
C PHE A 456 -10.26 -0.05 10.43
N ASN A 457 -10.95 1.10 10.46
CA ASN A 457 -10.52 2.30 9.71
C ASN A 457 -9.08 2.74 10.03
N SER A 458 -8.56 2.39 11.21
CA SER A 458 -7.21 2.76 11.66
C SER A 458 -6.06 2.19 10.84
N VAL A 459 -6.24 1.10 10.08
CA VAL A 459 -5.20 0.60 9.17
C VAL A 459 -5.17 1.35 7.83
N TRP A 460 -6.18 2.19 7.56
CA TRP A 460 -6.31 2.99 6.34
C TRP A 460 -5.85 4.43 6.52
N GLU A 461 -5.94 4.96 7.74
CA GLU A 461 -5.46 6.31 8.07
C GLU A 461 -3.98 6.50 7.72
N GLY A 462 -3.64 7.62 7.09
CA GLY A 462 -2.25 7.96 6.79
C GLY A 462 -1.62 7.17 5.62
N HIS A 463 -2.42 6.66 4.68
CA HIS A 463 -1.97 5.85 3.55
C HIS A 463 -2.45 6.37 2.18
N ALA A 464 -1.84 5.85 1.11
CA ALA A 464 -2.27 6.13 -0.27
C ALA A 464 -3.70 5.65 -0.53
N ALA A 465 -4.46 6.45 -1.28
CA ALA A 465 -5.84 6.17 -1.66
C ALA A 465 -6.02 6.28 -3.19
N ILE A 466 -7.00 5.55 -3.72
CA ILE A 466 -7.51 5.68 -5.07
C ILE A 466 -9.02 5.87 -4.98
N ILE A 467 -9.52 6.94 -5.57
CA ILE A 467 -10.95 7.17 -5.77
C ILE A 467 -11.33 6.61 -7.14
N HIS A 468 -12.32 5.74 -7.16
CA HIS A 468 -12.81 5.00 -8.32
C HIS A 468 -14.09 5.64 -8.83
N ASN A 469 -14.13 5.97 -10.12
CA ASN A 469 -15.31 6.50 -10.79
C ASN A 469 -15.44 5.88 -12.18
N GLY A 470 -16.13 4.74 -12.27
CA GLY A 470 -16.15 3.92 -13.48
C GLY A 470 -14.74 3.44 -13.83
N ASN A 471 -14.22 3.86 -14.97
CA ASN A 471 -12.86 3.53 -15.43
C ASN A 471 -11.81 4.60 -15.07
N ILE A 472 -12.17 5.62 -14.29
CA ILE A 472 -11.27 6.69 -13.87
C ILE A 472 -10.80 6.41 -12.45
N GLU A 473 -9.48 6.32 -12.27
CA GLU A 473 -8.81 6.25 -10.99
C GLU A 473 -8.17 7.61 -10.67
N ILE A 474 -8.51 8.20 -9.52
CA ILE A 474 -7.95 9.48 -9.06
C ILE A 474 -7.03 9.21 -7.85
N PRO A 475 -5.71 9.45 -7.97
CA PRO A 475 -4.78 9.30 -6.87
C PRO A 475 -5.02 10.31 -5.75
N ALA A 476 -5.04 9.84 -4.52
CA ALA A 476 -5.34 10.61 -3.32
C ALA A 476 -4.62 10.02 -2.09
N ILE A 477 -4.86 10.57 -0.90
CA ILE A 477 -4.44 9.99 0.38
C ILE A 477 -5.59 9.97 1.38
N PHE A 478 -5.61 8.93 2.23
CA PHE A 478 -6.38 8.93 3.47
C PHE A 478 -5.67 9.85 4.47
N GLU A 479 -6.33 10.93 4.86
CA GLU A 479 -5.77 11.85 5.84
C GLU A 479 -5.62 11.13 7.20
N PRO A 480 -4.48 11.27 7.90
CA PRO A 480 -4.42 10.88 9.30
C PRO A 480 -5.37 11.76 10.13
N ARG A 481 -5.97 11.20 11.18
CA ARG A 481 -6.82 11.93 12.12
C ARG A 481 -6.12 13.17 12.71
N THR A 482 -6.87 14.19 13.12
CA THR A 482 -6.30 15.49 13.52
C THR A 482 -5.37 15.42 14.73
N ASP A 483 -5.53 14.45 15.63
CA ASP A 483 -4.70 14.27 16.82
C ASP A 483 -3.56 13.24 16.64
N TYR A 484 -3.25 12.78 15.42
CA TYR A 484 -2.34 11.65 15.15
C TYR A 484 -0.96 11.69 15.82
N LEU A 485 -0.40 12.89 16.05
CA LEU A 485 0.87 13.05 16.76
C LEU A 485 0.76 12.85 18.29
N THR A 486 -0.45 12.94 18.86
CA THR A 486 -0.70 12.95 20.31
C THR A 486 -1.80 11.97 20.76
N SER A 487 -2.39 11.23 19.81
CA SER A 487 -3.53 10.36 20.06
C SER A 487 -3.21 9.27 21.07
N LYS A 488 -4.20 8.89 21.87
CA LYS A 488 -4.08 7.88 22.93
C LYS A 488 -4.95 6.65 22.69
N LYS A 489 -5.72 6.64 21.59
CA LYS A 489 -6.69 5.58 21.28
C LYS A 489 -6.38 4.96 19.92
N ARG A 490 -6.46 3.64 19.81
CA ARG A 490 -6.25 2.95 18.53
C ARG A 490 -7.23 3.41 17.45
N SER A 491 -8.52 3.50 17.78
CA SER A 491 -9.59 3.86 16.84
C SER A 491 -10.22 5.23 17.15
N ASP A 492 -10.43 6.04 16.11
CA ASP A 492 -11.25 7.26 16.18
C ASP A 492 -12.67 7.01 15.66
N ARG A 493 -13.44 6.20 16.39
CA ARG A 493 -14.84 5.85 16.07
C ARG A 493 -15.81 7.05 15.98
N LYS A 494 -15.38 8.27 16.29
CA LYS A 494 -16.24 9.46 16.29
C LYS A 494 -16.26 10.19 14.95
N ASN A 495 -15.22 10.05 14.15
CA ASN A 495 -15.03 10.82 12.93
C ASN A 495 -15.05 9.87 11.72
N SER A 496 -15.74 10.29 10.65
CA SER A 496 -15.66 9.62 9.35
C SER A 496 -14.25 9.80 8.76
N PRO A 497 -13.69 8.77 8.10
CA PRO A 497 -12.44 8.92 7.36
C PRO A 497 -12.51 10.01 6.29
N ILE A 498 -11.40 10.69 6.08
CA ILE A 498 -11.28 11.83 5.14
C ILE A 498 -10.21 11.51 4.10
N VAL A 499 -10.48 11.86 2.85
CA VAL A 499 -9.52 11.75 1.74
C VAL A 499 -9.23 13.10 1.11
N PHE A 500 -7.95 13.33 0.83
CA PHE A 500 -7.46 14.50 0.12
C PHE A 500 -6.94 14.12 -1.26
N ALA A 501 -7.53 14.70 -2.30
CA ALA A 501 -7.22 14.45 -3.70
C ALA A 501 -6.66 15.68 -4.45
N GLY A 502 -6.17 16.70 -3.71
CA GLY A 502 -5.50 17.87 -4.29
C GLY A 502 -6.41 19.01 -4.75
N TYR A 503 -7.69 18.94 -4.39
CA TYR A 503 -8.72 19.94 -4.70
C TYR A 503 -8.86 20.96 -3.58
N ASN A 504 -9.11 22.22 -3.96
CA ASN A 504 -9.27 23.35 -3.05
C ASN A 504 -10.74 23.74 -2.83
N SER A 505 -11.67 23.20 -3.64
CA SER A 505 -13.11 23.40 -3.43
C SER A 505 -13.94 22.17 -3.80
N LYS A 506 -15.20 22.17 -3.34
CA LYS A 506 -16.19 21.15 -3.69
C LYS A 506 -16.41 21.05 -5.20
N GLU A 507 -16.44 22.20 -5.87
CA GLU A 507 -16.67 22.34 -7.30
C GLU A 507 -15.51 21.75 -8.11
N GLU A 508 -14.26 21.93 -7.67
CA GLU A 508 -13.08 21.33 -8.30
C GLU A 508 -13.13 19.78 -8.21
N ALA A 509 -13.50 19.24 -7.05
CA ALA A 509 -13.65 17.79 -6.86
C ALA A 509 -14.80 17.19 -7.68
N LEU A 510 -15.95 17.88 -7.76
CA LEU A 510 -17.07 17.48 -8.62
C LEU A 510 -16.71 17.57 -10.12
N ALA A 511 -15.97 18.61 -10.52
CA ALA A 511 -15.52 18.80 -11.90
C ALA A 511 -14.48 17.76 -12.34
N ALA A 512 -13.69 17.22 -11.39
CA ALA A 512 -12.84 16.05 -11.61
C ALA A 512 -13.63 14.72 -11.76
N GLY A 513 -14.95 14.77 -11.61
CA GLY A 513 -15.86 13.63 -11.81
C GLY A 513 -16.18 12.83 -10.55
N ILE A 514 -15.74 13.26 -9.37
CA ILE A 514 -16.05 12.55 -8.12
C ILE A 514 -17.53 12.71 -7.81
N LYS A 515 -18.20 11.59 -7.53
CA LYS A 515 -19.65 11.53 -7.29
C LYS A 515 -19.96 11.06 -5.88
N VAL A 516 -20.75 11.86 -5.19
CA VAL A 516 -21.34 11.49 -3.89
C VAL A 516 -22.31 10.32 -4.08
N GLY A 517 -22.17 9.27 -3.27
CA GLY A 517 -22.98 8.06 -3.30
C GLY A 517 -22.65 7.05 -4.41
N GLU A 518 -21.78 7.39 -5.37
CA GLU A 518 -21.38 6.49 -6.47
C GLU A 518 -19.86 6.19 -6.48
N SER A 519 -19.00 7.18 -6.22
CA SER A 519 -17.55 6.94 -6.24
C SER A 519 -17.11 6.14 -5.02
N THR A 520 -16.38 5.05 -5.24
CA THR A 520 -15.80 4.23 -4.17
C THR A 520 -14.34 4.58 -3.94
N VAL A 521 -13.81 4.29 -2.75
CA VAL A 521 -12.42 4.64 -2.39
C VAL A 521 -11.75 3.48 -1.70
N THR A 522 -10.52 3.17 -2.11
CA THR A 522 -9.71 2.09 -1.54
C THR A 522 -8.22 2.43 -1.53
N MET A 523 -7.37 1.59 -0.93
CA MET A 523 -5.91 1.65 -1.14
C MET A 523 -5.53 1.02 -2.48
N PRO A 524 -4.43 1.49 -3.12
CA PRO A 524 -3.75 0.73 -4.16
C PRO A 524 -3.41 -0.67 -3.66
N LYS A 525 -3.81 -1.70 -4.41
CA LYS A 525 -3.54 -3.12 -4.10
C LYS A 525 -2.86 -3.83 -5.26
N GLU A 526 -2.01 -4.78 -4.90
CA GLU A 526 -1.44 -5.80 -5.77
C GLU A 526 -1.30 -7.10 -4.97
N MET A 527 -1.02 -8.23 -5.63
CA MET A 527 -0.80 -9.50 -4.95
C MET A 527 0.71 -9.77 -4.81
N ILE A 528 1.22 -9.75 -3.58
CA ILE A 528 2.64 -9.93 -3.29
C ILE A 528 2.89 -11.36 -2.81
N ARG A 529 3.82 -12.08 -3.46
CA ARG A 529 4.24 -13.42 -3.01
C ARG A 529 5.14 -13.32 -1.78
N LEU A 530 4.69 -13.91 -0.68
CA LEU A 530 5.46 -14.04 0.56
C LEU A 530 6.33 -15.31 0.54
N SER A 531 5.86 -16.41 -0.04
CA SER A 531 6.64 -17.64 -0.20
C SER A 531 6.19 -18.47 -1.42
N GLU A 532 6.75 -19.67 -1.59
CA GLU A 532 6.35 -20.64 -2.63
C GLU A 532 4.87 -21.03 -2.56
N ASN A 533 4.24 -20.92 -1.38
CA ASN A 533 2.85 -21.30 -1.18
C ASN A 533 1.96 -20.17 -0.63
N ARG A 534 2.51 -19.04 -0.18
CA ARG A 534 1.72 -17.94 0.41
C ARG A 534 1.86 -16.61 -0.33
N ALA A 535 0.77 -15.85 -0.33
CA ALA A 535 0.69 -14.49 -0.84
C ALA A 535 -0.05 -13.59 0.14
N THR A 536 0.16 -12.28 0.01
CA THR A 536 -0.65 -11.24 0.63
C THR A 536 -1.33 -10.37 -0.42
N ALA A 537 -2.56 -9.94 -0.15
CA ALA A 537 -3.29 -8.93 -0.90
C ALA A 537 -4.47 -8.39 -0.08
N ARG A 538 -5.06 -7.28 -0.52
CA ARG A 538 -6.38 -6.84 -0.06
C ARG A 538 -7.48 -7.47 -0.91
N GLY A 539 -8.47 -8.10 -0.28
CA GLY A 539 -9.59 -8.75 -0.96
C GLY A 539 -9.19 -10.10 -1.56
N PHE A 540 -8.54 -10.96 -0.77
CA PHE A 540 -8.67 -12.40 -0.98
C PHE A 540 -10.07 -12.88 -0.56
N ASP A 541 -10.67 -12.23 0.44
CA ASP A 541 -12.13 -12.23 0.67
C ASP A 541 -12.83 -11.45 -0.47
N ASP A 542 -13.64 -12.05 -1.34
CA ASP A 542 -13.73 -13.49 -1.70
C ASP A 542 -13.26 -13.71 -3.17
N ARG A 543 -12.16 -13.04 -3.55
CA ARG A 543 -11.53 -13.27 -4.84
C ARG A 543 -10.92 -14.67 -4.96
N VAL A 544 -10.59 -15.32 -3.85
CA VAL A 544 -10.12 -16.70 -3.83
C VAL A 544 -11.28 -17.69 -4.03
N GLY A 545 -12.48 -17.45 -3.49
CA GLY A 545 -13.66 -18.26 -3.81
C GLY A 545 -14.14 -18.03 -5.24
N CYS A 546 -14.17 -16.78 -5.71
CA CYS A 546 -14.42 -16.45 -7.12
C CYS A 546 -13.49 -17.23 -8.07
N ALA A 547 -12.18 -17.23 -7.77
CA ALA A 547 -11.18 -17.98 -8.52
C ALA A 547 -11.36 -19.50 -8.38
N SER A 548 -11.73 -19.99 -7.20
CA SER A 548 -11.96 -21.42 -6.93
C SER A 548 -13.12 -21.97 -7.75
N LEU A 549 -14.21 -21.20 -7.92
CA LEU A 549 -15.31 -21.56 -8.82
C LEU A 549 -14.86 -21.58 -10.29
N LEU A 550 -14.14 -20.56 -10.75
CA LEU A 550 -13.60 -20.55 -12.12
C LEU A 550 -12.65 -21.74 -12.39
N MET A 551 -11.79 -22.08 -11.44
CA MET A 551 -10.91 -23.26 -11.52
C MET A 551 -11.70 -24.57 -11.43
N ALA A 552 -12.82 -24.61 -10.70
CA ALA A 552 -13.73 -25.75 -10.65
C ALA A 552 -14.37 -26.06 -12.02
N LEU A 553 -14.57 -25.05 -12.88
CA LEU A 553 -15.05 -25.23 -14.26
C LEU A 553 -13.98 -25.77 -15.24
N GLN A 554 -12.70 -25.63 -14.93
CA GLN A 554 -11.63 -26.06 -15.84
C GLN A 554 -11.64 -27.59 -16.01
N ASN A 555 -11.69 -28.03 -17.28
CA ASN A 555 -11.74 -29.42 -17.71
C ASN A 555 -12.96 -30.22 -17.19
N ILE A 556 -14.04 -29.53 -16.78
CA ILE A 556 -15.31 -30.18 -16.45
C ILE A 556 -16.07 -30.55 -17.74
N ASP A 557 -16.79 -31.67 -17.70
CA ASP A 557 -17.73 -32.07 -18.74
C ASP A 557 -19.16 -32.00 -18.17
N PRO A 558 -19.95 -30.96 -18.49
CA PRO A 558 -21.29 -30.79 -17.95
C PRO A 558 -22.23 -31.96 -18.24
N GLU A 559 -22.02 -32.72 -19.33
CA GLU A 559 -22.87 -33.84 -19.71
C GLU A 559 -22.66 -35.09 -18.82
N LYS A 560 -21.55 -35.13 -18.06
CA LYS A 560 -21.21 -36.24 -17.16
C LYS A 560 -21.60 -36.00 -15.70
N LEU A 561 -22.16 -34.83 -15.37
CA LEU A 561 -22.47 -34.49 -13.97
C LEU A 561 -23.73 -35.23 -13.48
N PRO A 562 -23.67 -35.93 -12.33
CA PRO A 562 -24.85 -36.57 -11.72
C PRO A 562 -25.85 -35.56 -11.12
N PHE A 563 -25.47 -34.29 -11.05
CA PHE A 563 -26.24 -33.16 -10.53
C PHE A 563 -26.53 -32.13 -11.63
N THR A 564 -27.57 -31.33 -11.42
CA THR A 564 -27.59 -29.96 -11.94
C THR A 564 -26.87 -29.08 -10.92
N VAL A 565 -25.99 -28.20 -11.40
CA VAL A 565 -25.13 -27.36 -10.57
C VAL A 565 -25.37 -25.90 -10.97
N THR A 566 -25.53 -25.03 -9.98
CA THR A 566 -25.50 -23.58 -10.18
C THR A 566 -24.29 -22.98 -9.48
N PHE A 567 -23.44 -22.28 -10.22
CA PHE A 567 -22.48 -21.36 -9.63
C PHE A 567 -23.09 -19.96 -9.58
N VAL A 568 -23.00 -19.33 -8.43
CA VAL A 568 -23.39 -17.93 -8.21
C VAL A 568 -22.13 -17.16 -7.86
N TRP A 569 -21.86 -16.08 -8.58
CA TRP A 569 -20.96 -15.03 -8.11
C TRP A 569 -21.82 -13.86 -7.66
N SER A 570 -21.89 -13.62 -6.35
CA SER A 570 -22.81 -12.69 -5.73
C SER A 570 -22.27 -11.25 -5.67
N VAL A 571 -23.12 -10.32 -5.24
CA VAL A 571 -22.78 -8.92 -4.94
C VAL A 571 -23.22 -8.55 -3.53
N GLU A 572 -22.61 -7.53 -2.94
CA GLU A 572 -22.98 -6.97 -1.64
C GLU A 572 -23.09 -8.02 -0.49
N GLU A 573 -22.14 -8.96 -0.39
CA GLU A 573 -22.01 -9.84 0.79
C GLU A 573 -21.70 -8.96 2.02
N GLU A 574 -20.61 -8.20 1.91
CA GLU A 574 -19.96 -7.43 2.99
C GLU A 574 -20.86 -6.38 3.65
N THR A 575 -21.94 -6.00 2.96
CA THR A 575 -22.92 -5.00 3.43
C THR A 575 -24.26 -5.59 3.86
N GLY A 576 -24.43 -6.92 3.82
CA GLY A 576 -25.60 -7.62 4.37
C GLY A 576 -26.14 -8.79 3.56
N LEU A 577 -25.30 -9.53 2.83
CA LEU A 577 -25.67 -10.75 2.09
C LEU A 577 -26.76 -10.51 1.04
N THR A 578 -26.81 -9.32 0.44
CA THR A 578 -28.01 -8.88 -0.28
C THR A 578 -28.13 -9.56 -1.65
N GLY A 579 -27.00 -9.79 -2.33
CA GLY A 579 -26.93 -10.50 -3.61
C GLY A 579 -27.37 -11.95 -3.50
N SER A 580 -26.81 -12.74 -2.59
CA SER A 580 -27.23 -14.13 -2.36
C SER A 580 -28.68 -14.24 -1.88
N THR A 581 -29.11 -13.35 -0.99
CA THR A 581 -30.51 -13.29 -0.51
C THR A 581 -31.50 -13.02 -1.65
N PHE A 582 -31.09 -12.27 -2.67
CA PHE A 582 -31.84 -12.04 -3.91
C PHE A 582 -31.78 -13.27 -4.84
N ALA A 583 -30.59 -13.81 -5.11
CA ALA A 583 -30.41 -14.99 -5.96
C ALA A 583 -31.22 -16.19 -5.45
N ALA A 584 -31.19 -16.44 -4.14
CA ALA A 584 -31.90 -17.52 -3.46
C ALA A 584 -33.42 -17.53 -3.75
N GLU A 585 -34.04 -16.38 -4.00
CA GLU A 585 -35.47 -16.30 -4.34
C GLU A 585 -35.79 -17.03 -5.67
N SER A 586 -34.88 -16.96 -6.64
CA SER A 586 -34.99 -17.65 -7.93
C SER A 586 -34.53 -19.12 -7.88
N LEU A 587 -33.85 -19.52 -6.79
CA LEU A 587 -33.18 -20.82 -6.62
C LEU A 587 -33.83 -21.69 -5.52
N LYS A 588 -35.11 -21.45 -5.20
CA LYS A 588 -35.90 -22.18 -4.17
C LYS A 588 -35.98 -23.70 -4.36
N TYR A 589 -35.58 -24.22 -5.51
CA TYR A 589 -35.60 -25.65 -5.86
C TYR A 589 -34.28 -26.39 -5.56
N LEU A 590 -33.26 -25.72 -5.03
CA LEU A 590 -32.00 -26.36 -4.63
C LEU A 590 -32.22 -27.32 -3.45
N GLN A 591 -31.51 -28.44 -3.42
CA GLN A 591 -31.47 -29.32 -2.24
C GLN A 591 -30.33 -28.98 -1.27
N MET A 592 -29.35 -28.18 -1.72
CA MET A 592 -28.14 -27.86 -0.96
C MET A 592 -27.45 -26.61 -1.52
N VAL A 593 -26.92 -25.74 -0.64
CA VAL A 593 -25.97 -24.69 -1.01
C VAL A 593 -24.62 -24.85 -0.31
N TYR A 594 -23.56 -24.59 -1.05
CA TYR A 594 -22.16 -24.62 -0.60
C TYR A 594 -21.53 -23.24 -0.80
N PRO A 595 -21.67 -22.31 0.16
CA PRO A 595 -20.94 -21.05 0.12
C PRO A 595 -19.44 -21.31 0.12
N ILE A 596 -18.73 -20.57 -0.72
CA ILE A 596 -17.28 -20.54 -0.85
C ILE A 596 -16.86 -19.15 -0.36
N ASP A 597 -16.07 -19.12 0.70
CA ASP A 597 -15.89 -17.93 1.53
C ASP A 597 -14.64 -18.11 2.41
N THR A 598 -14.03 -17.05 2.92
CA THR A 598 -12.87 -17.16 3.80
C THR A 598 -13.23 -17.82 5.13
N TYR A 599 -12.40 -18.74 5.60
CA TYR A 599 -12.40 -19.12 7.00
C TYR A 599 -11.41 -18.22 7.73
N VAL A 600 -11.93 -17.18 8.39
CA VAL A 600 -11.11 -16.29 9.23
C VAL A 600 -10.43 -17.12 10.30
N SER A 601 -9.10 -17.21 10.24
CA SER A 601 -8.29 -18.09 11.09
C SER A 601 -7.54 -17.31 12.17
N SER A 602 -7.44 -17.86 13.37
CA SER A 602 -6.59 -17.39 14.47
C SER A 602 -5.16 -17.97 14.43
N ASP A 603 -4.72 -18.39 13.25
CA ASP A 603 -3.37 -18.93 13.00
C ASP A 603 -2.31 -17.82 12.93
N ASP A 604 -2.19 -17.05 14.01
CA ASP A 604 -1.23 -15.96 14.16
C ASP A 604 -0.73 -15.84 15.63
N PRO A 605 0.17 -14.90 15.97
CA PRO A 605 0.74 -14.77 17.31
C PRO A 605 -0.03 -13.80 18.23
N ILE A 606 -1.10 -13.15 17.75
CA ILE A 606 -1.88 -12.14 18.48
C ILE A 606 -3.28 -12.66 18.84
N ASP A 607 -3.99 -13.32 17.91
CA ASP A 607 -5.34 -13.80 18.16
C ASP A 607 -5.37 -15.17 18.90
N PRO A 608 -6.28 -15.40 19.87
CA PRO A 608 -6.25 -16.63 20.69
C PRO A 608 -6.67 -17.90 19.94
N ARG A 609 -5.77 -18.88 19.86
CA ARG A 609 -5.99 -20.22 19.24
C ARG A 609 -7.09 -21.09 19.85
N ILE A 610 -7.75 -20.63 20.91
CA ILE A 610 -8.92 -21.32 21.52
C ILE A 610 -10.17 -21.28 20.63
N TYR A 611 -10.19 -20.39 19.63
CA TYR A 611 -11.31 -20.19 18.71
C TYR A 611 -10.77 -20.01 17.29
N ALA A 612 -11.50 -20.50 16.28
CA ALA A 612 -11.17 -20.33 14.86
C ALA A 612 -9.76 -20.76 14.41
N TYR A 613 -9.10 -21.68 15.12
CA TYR A 613 -7.75 -22.11 14.76
C TYR A 613 -7.76 -23.16 13.64
N CYS A 614 -7.44 -22.75 12.41
CA CYS A 614 -7.22 -23.63 11.25
C CYS A 614 -5.95 -23.17 10.51
N PRO A 615 -4.80 -23.85 10.71
CA PRO A 615 -3.52 -23.38 10.16
C PRO A 615 -3.44 -23.35 8.63
N LEU A 616 -2.73 -22.34 8.10
CA LEU A 616 -2.51 -22.16 6.67
C LEU A 616 -1.57 -23.23 6.11
N GLY A 617 -1.99 -23.88 5.01
CA GLY A 617 -1.32 -24.99 4.34
C GLY A 617 -1.78 -26.38 4.79
N SER A 618 -2.79 -26.46 5.67
CA SER A 618 -3.29 -27.72 6.24
C SER A 618 -4.53 -28.29 5.53
N GLY A 619 -5.01 -27.63 4.47
CA GLY A 619 -6.14 -28.05 3.65
C GLY A 619 -7.37 -27.14 3.77
N ALA A 620 -8.32 -27.35 2.85
CA ALA A 620 -9.59 -26.62 2.82
C ALA A 620 -10.42 -26.83 4.09
N VAL A 621 -11.15 -25.82 4.55
CA VAL A 621 -11.91 -25.86 5.80
C VAL A 621 -13.38 -26.13 5.53
N ILE A 622 -13.96 -27.13 6.22
CA ILE A 622 -15.41 -27.27 6.33
C ILE A 622 -15.85 -26.39 7.50
N ARG A 623 -16.56 -25.28 7.23
CA ARG A 623 -16.99 -24.32 8.24
C ARG A 623 -18.25 -24.86 8.94
N VAL A 624 -18.04 -25.60 10.03
CA VAL A 624 -19.09 -26.41 10.69
C VAL A 624 -20.05 -25.57 11.52
N LEU A 625 -19.57 -24.48 12.12
CA LEU A 625 -20.36 -23.57 12.92
C LEU A 625 -19.93 -22.13 12.63
N GLU A 626 -20.91 -21.28 12.41
CA GLU A 626 -20.74 -19.83 12.24
C GLU A 626 -21.81 -19.10 13.04
N SER A 627 -21.84 -17.77 13.01
CA SER A 627 -22.78 -16.98 13.83
C SER A 627 -24.26 -17.21 13.47
N VAL A 628 -24.54 -17.82 12.31
CA VAL A 628 -25.89 -17.91 11.71
C VAL A 628 -26.30 -19.33 11.25
N ASN A 629 -25.40 -20.31 11.28
CA ASN A 629 -25.64 -21.65 10.74
C ASN A 629 -24.80 -22.72 11.48
N ILE A 630 -25.30 -23.96 11.47
CA ILE A 630 -24.57 -25.14 11.94
C ILE A 630 -24.76 -26.31 10.96
N VAL A 631 -23.64 -26.83 10.46
CA VAL A 631 -23.61 -27.91 9.47
C VAL A 631 -24.16 -29.20 10.07
N ARG A 632 -25.09 -29.84 9.36
CA ARG A 632 -25.67 -31.13 9.77
C ARG A 632 -24.57 -32.20 9.82
N LYS A 633 -24.51 -32.98 10.90
CA LYS A 633 -23.51 -34.05 11.09
C LYS A 633 -23.42 -35.01 9.88
N LYS A 634 -24.55 -35.33 9.22
CA LYS A 634 -24.60 -36.18 8.02
C LYS A 634 -23.77 -35.62 6.86
N ASP A 635 -23.74 -34.30 6.70
CA ASP A 635 -23.07 -33.62 5.60
C ASP A 635 -21.59 -33.39 5.90
N LEU A 636 -21.25 -33.07 7.16
CA LEU A 636 -19.86 -33.06 7.64
C LEU A 636 -19.17 -34.42 7.43
N TYR A 637 -19.77 -35.51 7.93
CA TYR A 637 -19.18 -36.85 7.77
C TYR A 637 -19.12 -37.28 6.31
N TYR A 638 -20.11 -36.89 5.49
CA TYR A 638 -20.06 -37.13 4.06
C TYR A 638 -18.87 -36.41 3.39
N LEU A 639 -18.67 -35.12 3.65
CA LEU A 639 -17.54 -34.35 3.10
C LEU A 639 -16.18 -34.86 3.58
N GLN A 640 -16.05 -35.21 4.87
CA GLN A 640 -14.83 -35.82 5.41
C GLN A 640 -14.50 -37.16 4.73
N ASN A 641 -15.51 -38.02 4.54
CA ASN A 641 -15.34 -39.28 3.84
C ASN A 641 -15.02 -39.09 2.35
N LEU A 642 -15.65 -38.11 1.69
CA LEU A 642 -15.39 -37.78 0.29
C LEU A 642 -13.96 -37.26 0.08
N ALA A 643 -13.53 -36.33 0.93
CA ALA A 643 -12.17 -35.79 0.92
C ALA A 643 -11.13 -36.88 1.16
N SER A 644 -11.32 -37.70 2.20
CA SER A 644 -10.43 -38.82 2.55
C SER A 644 -10.28 -39.83 1.40
N LYS A 645 -11.40 -40.28 0.79
CA LYS A 645 -11.38 -41.19 -0.37
C LYS A 645 -10.60 -40.64 -1.57
N ASN A 646 -10.55 -39.32 -1.73
CA ASN A 646 -9.90 -38.65 -2.86
C ASN A 646 -8.54 -38.01 -2.48
N SER A 647 -8.00 -38.33 -1.31
CA SER A 647 -6.72 -37.78 -0.79
C SER A 647 -6.68 -36.24 -0.73
N ILE A 648 -7.82 -35.61 -0.50
CA ILE A 648 -7.95 -34.16 -0.35
C ILE A 648 -7.75 -33.83 1.14
N LYS A 649 -6.85 -32.91 1.44
CA LYS A 649 -6.66 -32.43 2.81
C LYS A 649 -7.79 -31.48 3.19
N THR A 650 -8.48 -31.79 4.28
CA THR A 650 -9.50 -30.93 4.86
C THR A 650 -9.34 -30.75 6.35
N GLN A 651 -9.63 -29.53 6.80
CA GLN A 651 -9.82 -29.14 8.18
C GLN A 651 -11.32 -28.95 8.43
N TYR A 652 -11.73 -28.80 9.69
CA TYR A 652 -13.08 -28.37 10.02
C TYR A 652 -13.06 -27.59 11.34
N GLY A 653 -13.92 -26.58 11.44
CA GLY A 653 -13.86 -25.67 12.59
C GLY A 653 -15.09 -24.77 12.71
N MET A 654 -15.04 -23.89 13.72
CA MET A 654 -16.02 -22.83 13.94
C MET A 654 -15.36 -21.46 13.79
N THR A 655 -16.03 -20.48 13.19
CA THR A 655 -15.51 -19.10 13.11
C THR A 655 -16.64 -18.07 13.21
N ALA A 656 -16.28 -16.80 13.23
CA ALA A 656 -17.21 -15.68 13.39
C ALA A 656 -17.76 -15.20 12.04
N GLY A 657 -18.89 -14.52 12.08
CA GLY A 657 -19.55 -13.98 10.88
C GLY A 657 -20.58 -14.93 10.27
N GLY A 658 -21.08 -14.55 9.09
CA GLY A 658 -21.92 -15.38 8.25
C GLY A 658 -21.22 -15.72 6.94
N THR A 659 -21.98 -16.28 6.01
CA THR A 659 -21.62 -16.45 4.60
C THR A 659 -22.89 -16.28 3.77
N ASP A 660 -22.75 -16.14 2.46
CA ASP A 660 -23.86 -16.09 1.49
C ASP A 660 -24.89 -17.24 1.58
N GLY A 661 -24.57 -18.35 2.26
CA GLY A 661 -25.52 -19.44 2.52
C GLY A 661 -26.71 -19.04 3.38
N GLN A 662 -26.59 -17.99 4.20
CA GLN A 662 -27.67 -17.51 5.06
C GLN A 662 -28.91 -17.09 4.24
N GLY A 663 -28.71 -16.52 3.05
CA GLY A 663 -29.80 -16.12 2.15
C GLY A 663 -30.68 -17.28 1.67
N PHE A 664 -30.20 -18.52 1.75
CA PHE A 664 -30.90 -19.72 1.32
C PHE A 664 -31.65 -20.44 2.46
N LEU A 665 -31.21 -20.26 3.72
CA LEU A 665 -31.81 -20.91 4.90
C LEU A 665 -33.32 -20.57 5.06
N LYS A 666 -33.74 -19.37 4.65
CA LYS A 666 -35.16 -18.94 4.66
C LYS A 666 -36.10 -19.73 3.72
N TYR A 667 -35.55 -20.61 2.88
CA TYR A 667 -36.30 -21.46 1.96
C TYR A 667 -36.10 -22.96 2.25
N ASP A 668 -35.72 -23.31 3.48
CA ASP A 668 -35.41 -24.68 3.93
C ASP A 668 -34.26 -25.37 3.17
N ILE A 669 -33.47 -24.60 2.42
CA ILE A 669 -32.27 -25.07 1.71
C ILE A 669 -31.12 -25.13 2.74
N PRO A 670 -30.56 -26.31 3.04
CA PRO A 670 -29.43 -26.43 3.96
C PRO A 670 -28.18 -25.76 3.38
N SER A 671 -27.38 -25.12 4.23
CA SER A 671 -26.08 -24.53 3.89
C SER A 671 -24.93 -25.33 4.50
N THR A 672 -23.84 -25.55 3.74
CA THR A 672 -22.59 -26.11 4.25
C THR A 672 -21.40 -25.38 3.62
N PRO A 673 -20.86 -24.34 4.28
CA PRO A 673 -19.79 -23.55 3.69
C PRO A 673 -18.47 -24.34 3.62
N LEU A 674 -17.76 -24.15 2.49
CA LEU A 674 -16.47 -24.73 2.19
C LEU A 674 -15.48 -23.58 1.96
N SER A 675 -14.37 -23.58 2.67
CA SER A 675 -13.49 -22.41 2.78
C SER A 675 -12.02 -22.77 2.59
N TRP A 676 -11.16 -21.76 2.54
CA TRP A 676 -9.74 -21.87 2.84
C TRP A 676 -9.45 -21.02 4.09
N PRO A 677 -8.41 -21.31 4.88
CA PRO A 677 -8.07 -20.48 6.02
C PRO A 677 -7.37 -19.20 5.54
N GLY A 678 -7.87 -18.04 5.97
CA GLY A 678 -7.26 -16.73 5.73
C GLY A 678 -6.76 -16.12 7.04
N ARG A 679 -5.58 -15.50 7.01
CA ARG A 679 -5.11 -14.63 8.10
C ARG A 679 -5.45 -13.18 7.79
N TYR A 680 -5.70 -12.39 8.84
CA TYR A 680 -5.82 -10.93 8.76
C TYR A 680 -6.96 -10.42 7.86
N SER A 681 -8.05 -11.19 7.73
CA SER A 681 -9.25 -10.85 6.94
C SER A 681 -9.77 -9.44 7.22
N HIS A 682 -10.31 -8.82 6.17
CA HIS A 682 -10.84 -7.45 6.15
C HIS A 682 -9.75 -6.40 6.45
N SER A 683 -8.54 -6.61 5.93
CA SER A 683 -7.42 -5.67 6.03
C SER A 683 -6.72 -5.48 4.68
N PRO A 684 -5.82 -4.49 4.56
CA PRO A 684 -4.96 -4.36 3.37
C PRO A 684 -4.02 -5.54 3.11
N ILE A 685 -3.83 -6.46 4.07
CA ILE A 685 -2.76 -7.48 4.07
C ILE A 685 -3.23 -8.90 4.36
N GLU A 686 -4.43 -9.28 3.90
CA GLU A 686 -4.93 -10.65 4.03
C GLU A 686 -3.91 -11.65 3.46
N VAL A 687 -3.70 -12.78 4.15
CA VAL A 687 -2.74 -13.82 3.73
C VAL A 687 -3.47 -15.13 3.46
N MET A 688 -3.19 -15.73 2.31
CA MET A 688 -3.69 -17.04 1.88
C MET A 688 -2.55 -18.06 1.67
N ASP A 689 -2.91 -19.34 1.58
CA ASP A 689 -2.02 -20.42 1.14
C ASP A 689 -2.63 -21.15 -0.07
N PHE A 690 -1.90 -21.18 -1.20
CA PHE A 690 -2.39 -21.79 -2.45
C PHE A 690 -2.65 -23.30 -2.31
N ARG A 691 -2.00 -23.98 -1.36
CA ARG A 691 -2.26 -25.41 -1.10
C ARG A 691 -3.66 -25.65 -0.53
N ASP A 692 -4.22 -24.68 0.19
CA ASP A 692 -5.56 -24.79 0.76
C ASP A 692 -6.62 -24.54 -0.32
N MET A 693 -6.39 -23.52 -1.15
CA MET A 693 -7.19 -23.25 -2.36
C MET A 693 -7.19 -24.45 -3.32
N ASP A 694 -6.04 -25.08 -3.56
CA ASP A 694 -5.92 -26.30 -4.37
C ASP A 694 -6.79 -27.45 -3.82
N ASN A 695 -6.83 -27.63 -2.50
CA ASN A 695 -7.68 -28.63 -1.87
C ASN A 695 -9.17 -28.25 -1.94
N LEU A 696 -9.50 -26.96 -1.86
CA LEU A 696 -10.87 -26.45 -1.98
C LEU A 696 -11.42 -26.68 -3.40
N VAL A 697 -10.65 -26.33 -4.44
CA VAL A 697 -11.00 -26.61 -5.85
C VAL A 697 -11.17 -28.11 -6.10
N LYS A 698 -10.29 -28.96 -5.55
CA LYS A 698 -10.43 -30.42 -5.63
C LYS A 698 -11.70 -30.90 -4.93
N LEU A 699 -12.03 -30.35 -3.76
CA LEU A 699 -13.24 -30.70 -3.01
C LEU A 699 -14.51 -30.32 -3.79
N ILE A 700 -14.58 -29.10 -4.33
CA ILE A 700 -15.69 -28.63 -5.18
C ILE A 700 -15.86 -29.54 -6.40
N LYS A 701 -14.78 -29.83 -7.15
CA LYS A 701 -14.82 -30.74 -8.32
C LYS A 701 -15.32 -32.14 -7.96
N THR A 702 -14.76 -32.71 -6.90
CA THR A 702 -15.12 -34.06 -6.42
C THR A 702 -16.59 -34.12 -5.98
N LEU A 703 -17.06 -33.10 -5.29
CA LEU A 703 -18.43 -32.97 -4.81
C LEU A 703 -19.46 -32.84 -5.95
N MET A 704 -19.12 -32.13 -7.03
CA MET A 704 -19.96 -32.08 -8.24
C MET A 704 -20.03 -33.41 -8.99
N MET A 705 -19.04 -34.29 -8.81
CA MET A 705 -18.89 -35.56 -9.53
C MET A 705 -19.36 -36.80 -8.75
N ASP A 706 -19.56 -36.73 -7.44
CA ASP A 706 -19.93 -37.90 -6.62
C ASP A 706 -21.39 -38.35 -6.83
N SER A 707 -21.58 -39.30 -7.73
CA SER A 707 -22.88 -39.92 -8.01
C SER A 707 -23.47 -40.72 -6.85
N HIS A 708 -22.73 -40.96 -5.76
CA HIS A 708 -23.24 -41.65 -4.57
C HIS A 708 -24.00 -40.72 -3.61
N LYS A 709 -23.90 -39.40 -3.75
CA LYS A 709 -24.59 -38.45 -2.88
C LYS A 709 -26.06 -38.27 -3.28
N VAL A 710 -26.93 -38.53 -2.32
CA VAL A 710 -28.35 -38.18 -2.36
C VAL A 710 -28.62 -37.19 -1.22
N TYR A 711 -29.35 -36.12 -1.52
CA TYR A 711 -29.55 -34.96 -0.64
C TYR A 711 -30.82 -35.05 0.23
#